data_AF-A0A5C6WXM9-F1
#
_entry.id   AF-A0A5C6WXM9-F1
#
_cell.length_a   1.000
_cell.length_b   1.000
_cell.length_c   1.000
_cell.angle_alpha   90.00
_cell.angle_beta   90.00
_cell.angle_gamma   90.00
#
_symmetry.space_group_name_H-M   'P 1'
#
loop_
_entity.id
_entity.type
_entity.pdbx_description
1 polymer ?
#
loop_
_entity_poly.entity_id
_entity_poly.type
_entity_poly.pdbx_seq_one_letter_code
_entity_poly.pdbx_strand_id
1 'polypeptide(L)'
;MSPMFVKPESEELTGAGAVEPAGLGAESSEVEAIEVEAAAAGLPLDDFKALWEALSRRPVDEILSVVAEQLSDAPDRRREVLTAWMAQTLGYSRVWRRQKTLVSEPLWDVLSAKGYAELSERGEEALAMIGRTMSPYRTYLHPMAALATLAIWRHSGREELVEEARLRLLGRALPDELAWLYEVVVVFERDERRASAGKEDGGGRALMELVELCLEGSYWELGALLSALMVLRLKGRRHSPTVENLVKACDKAAEVQPRERAQWLQVMADATLKGQLSFAWLERPLEAAVRLSVDDPPRQERLREYLSRRAFDADYARLETLYESWLGSLWREGSAAQTWLFAEVGRTARYNPARAQRVLELMAARRGRRRRGVGSRAYRVRLAVEELGLGEELDRLEAELIGLYVHNLALDSHAVQLVRRAGGRVDWSTNPYAGADDLSMYLVVSDYERAFDQLTCKFDGVTMSHADKHAAARVKYFVQRRLDPNRVHRLVQRVFTPVEWLGSGLSEIGLVRGAVERGMERFEAHVAAQDLRAEVVEEFVEAGVEVADFEAIAELPVERVFGMLRRRRKQRLLLGAVSGGVFGGLAPFSWGMLSLADVPVLLSIAADISSRFCWYFGFDPREHKDLPMEILAVALGGSRPSAVEPMLVRQNLNEYVLRKTLMVGAVAHGGLTQLAGRGLAQVVERQLGARAAQQAGEMAKRAVTRNLQRRAVEAAPSRALPVVGALLGASLNVALIYDLCEAAQAVLTDRFLERKYPEWVRHIGLEDDSESLAG
;
A
#
# COMPACT_ATOMS: atom_id res chain seq x y z
N MET A 1 -3.87 -20.06 -35.91
CA MET A 1 -2.46 -20.45 -36.14
C MET A 1 -1.62 -19.37 -35.46
N SER A 2 -0.80 -19.54 -34.43
CA SER A 2 -0.45 -20.60 -33.48
C SER A 2 -0.24 -19.92 -32.11
N PRO A 3 -0.55 -20.54 -30.96
CA PRO A 3 -0.28 -19.95 -29.66
C PRO A 3 1.15 -20.30 -29.24
N MET A 4 2.14 -19.47 -29.59
CA MET A 4 3.48 -19.60 -29.03
C MET A 4 3.54 -18.85 -27.70
N PHE A 5 3.01 -19.50 -26.65
CA PHE A 5 3.48 -19.24 -25.29
C PHE A 5 4.85 -19.91 -25.19
N VAL A 6 5.92 -19.11 -25.15
CA VAL A 6 7.24 -19.58 -24.73
C VAL A 6 7.08 -20.08 -23.29
N LYS A 7 7.22 -21.40 -23.10
CA LYS A 7 7.28 -22.01 -21.77
C LYS A 7 8.54 -21.45 -21.09
N PRO A 8 8.48 -21.04 -19.81
CA PRO A 8 9.70 -20.75 -19.08
C PRO A 8 10.52 -22.04 -18.99
N GLU A 9 11.78 -21.97 -19.42
CA GLU A 9 12.69 -23.12 -19.47
C GLU A 9 12.91 -23.66 -18.06
N SER A 10 12.66 -24.96 -17.90
CA SER A 10 12.71 -25.67 -16.62
C SER A 10 14.14 -25.95 -16.13
N GLU A 11 15.16 -25.59 -16.91
CA GLU A 11 16.57 -25.93 -16.63
C GLU A 11 17.23 -24.99 -15.60
N GLU A 12 16.76 -23.74 -15.44
CA GLU A 12 17.37 -22.77 -14.51
C GLU A 12 17.15 -23.10 -13.03
N LEU A 13 16.16 -23.93 -12.69
CA LEU A 13 15.79 -24.23 -11.29
C LEU A 13 16.48 -25.48 -10.72
N THR A 14 17.10 -26.30 -11.56
CA THR A 14 17.70 -27.59 -11.17
C THR A 14 19.20 -27.52 -10.83
N GLY A 15 19.91 -26.45 -11.18
CA GLY A 15 21.34 -26.28 -10.87
C GLY A 15 21.69 -25.93 -9.42
N ALA A 16 20.69 -25.78 -8.53
CA ALA A 16 20.84 -25.21 -7.19
C ALA A 16 21.22 -26.23 -6.08
N GLY A 17 22.15 -27.15 -6.38
CA GLY A 17 22.59 -28.26 -5.52
C GLY A 17 22.61 -27.95 -4.00
N ALA A 18 21.84 -28.74 -3.26
CA ALA A 18 21.76 -28.70 -1.80
C ALA A 18 22.31 -30.01 -1.23
N VAL A 19 23.28 -29.91 -0.30
CA VAL A 19 23.52 -30.75 0.91
C VAL A 19 25.03 -30.73 1.30
N GLU A 20 25.35 -30.22 2.51
CA GLU A 20 26.28 -30.74 3.57
C GLU A 20 26.81 -29.66 4.56
N PRO A 21 27.23 -30.01 5.81
CA PRO A 21 27.08 -29.14 7.01
C PRO A 21 28.35 -28.60 7.73
N ALA A 22 28.16 -27.43 8.36
CA ALA A 22 28.66 -26.83 9.64
C ALA A 22 30.14 -26.82 10.10
N GLY A 23 30.59 -25.65 10.61
CA GLY A 23 31.80 -25.44 11.44
C GLY A 23 31.81 -24.08 12.20
N LEU A 24 32.34 -24.07 13.43
CA LEU A 24 32.22 -23.11 14.57
C LEU A 24 33.08 -21.82 14.53
N GLY A 25 32.78 -20.83 15.40
CA GLY A 25 33.74 -19.81 15.89
C GLY A 25 33.10 -18.60 16.63
N ALA A 26 33.66 -18.18 17.78
CA ALA A 26 33.09 -17.29 18.80
C ALA A 26 33.77 -15.88 18.90
N GLU A 27 33.40 -15.12 19.95
CA GLU A 27 33.96 -13.86 20.55
C GLU A 27 33.19 -12.56 20.20
N SER A 28 32.41 -11.93 21.11
CA SER A 28 32.73 -11.11 22.32
C SER A 28 33.49 -9.82 21.97
N SER A 29 33.32 -8.64 22.57
CA SER A 29 32.64 -8.12 23.77
C SER A 29 32.73 -6.59 23.66
N GLU A 30 31.71 -5.82 24.08
CA GLU A 30 31.86 -4.40 24.50
C GLU A 30 30.52 -3.75 24.89
N VAL A 31 29.37 -4.37 24.57
CA VAL A 31 28.02 -3.84 24.85
C VAL A 31 27.57 -4.05 26.31
N GLU A 32 28.17 -5.01 27.03
CA GLU A 32 27.80 -5.36 28.42
C GLU A 32 28.02 -4.24 29.45
N ALA A 33 28.78 -3.19 29.12
CA ALA A 33 29.10 -2.12 30.08
C ALA A 33 28.02 -1.04 30.20
N ILE A 34 27.09 -0.92 29.24
CA ILE A 34 26.08 0.16 29.21
C ILE A 34 24.74 -0.30 29.82
N GLU A 35 24.48 -1.61 29.87
CA GLU A 35 23.21 -2.18 30.40
C GLU A 35 23.11 -2.13 31.94
N VAL A 36 24.23 -1.88 32.63
CA VAL A 36 24.29 -1.92 34.11
C VAL A 36 23.66 -0.68 34.77
N GLU A 37 23.57 0.47 34.09
CA GLU A 37 22.98 1.69 34.69
C GLU A 37 21.44 1.75 34.62
N ALA A 38 20.79 0.97 33.75
CA ALA A 38 19.32 0.89 33.65
C ALA A 38 18.67 0.00 34.73
N ALA A 39 19.46 -0.84 35.41
CA ALA A 39 19.02 -1.79 36.44
C ALA A 39 18.58 -1.15 37.78
N ALA A 40 18.71 0.18 37.92
CA ALA A 40 18.41 0.91 39.16
C ALA A 40 16.92 0.92 39.58
N ALA A 41 15.98 0.46 38.73
CA ALA A 41 14.54 0.43 39.00
C ALA A 41 14.00 -0.92 39.54
N GLY A 42 14.83 -1.96 39.65
CA GLY A 42 14.45 -3.23 40.28
C GLY A 42 13.36 -4.06 39.56
N LEU A 43 12.99 -3.71 38.34
CA LEU A 43 12.26 -4.56 37.40
C LEU A 43 13.18 -4.80 36.20
N PRO A 44 13.61 -6.04 35.91
CA PRO A 44 14.32 -6.35 34.68
C PRO A 44 13.34 -6.18 33.51
N LEU A 45 13.51 -5.09 32.75
CA LEU A 45 12.54 -4.62 31.76
C LEU A 45 12.88 -5.04 30.32
N ASP A 46 14.08 -5.56 30.09
CA ASP A 46 14.56 -6.00 28.77
C ASP A 46 14.20 -7.47 28.46
N ASP A 47 13.69 -8.20 29.47
CA ASP A 47 13.14 -9.55 29.33
C ASP A 47 11.71 -9.61 29.89
N PHE A 48 10.73 -9.83 29.03
CA PHE A 48 9.32 -9.98 29.41
C PHE A 48 9.10 -11.11 30.42
N LYS A 49 9.90 -12.17 30.39
CA LYS A 49 9.84 -13.24 31.39
C LYS A 49 10.25 -12.71 32.76
N ALA A 50 11.33 -11.94 32.81
CA ALA A 50 11.83 -11.36 34.04
C ALA A 50 10.86 -10.29 34.58
N LEU A 51 10.26 -9.47 33.71
CA LEU A 51 9.16 -8.56 34.05
C LEU A 51 7.95 -9.32 34.61
N TRP A 52 7.52 -10.39 33.94
CA TRP A 52 6.39 -11.23 34.36
C TRP A 52 6.64 -11.86 35.73
N GLU A 53 7.80 -12.47 35.94
CA GLU A 53 8.19 -13.04 37.22
C GLU A 53 8.29 -11.97 38.32
N ALA A 54 8.82 -10.79 38.01
CA ALA A 54 8.92 -9.70 38.97
C ALA A 54 7.54 -9.15 39.37
N LEU A 55 6.61 -9.00 38.42
CA LEU A 55 5.23 -8.61 38.70
C LEU A 55 4.50 -9.64 39.57
N SER A 56 4.77 -10.93 39.37
CA SER A 56 4.14 -11.99 40.18
C SER A 56 4.57 -12.00 41.65
N ARG A 57 5.68 -11.33 41.98
CA ARG A 57 6.27 -11.28 43.33
C ARG A 57 5.93 -10.00 44.08
N ARG A 58 5.37 -8.98 43.41
CA ARG A 58 5.07 -7.67 44.02
C ARG A 58 3.57 -7.51 44.34
N PRO A 59 3.22 -6.86 45.46
CA PRO A 59 1.84 -6.51 45.76
C PRO A 59 1.31 -5.45 44.78
N VAL A 60 0.00 -5.51 44.48
CA VAL A 60 -0.64 -4.66 43.46
C VAL A 60 -0.47 -3.17 43.74
N ASP A 61 -0.62 -2.76 45.00
CA ASP A 61 -0.52 -1.34 45.37
C ASP A 61 0.88 -0.77 45.10
N GLU A 62 1.93 -1.59 45.25
CA GLU A 62 3.30 -1.20 44.92
C GLU A 62 3.49 -1.08 43.40
N ILE A 63 2.91 -1.99 42.62
CA ILE A 63 2.95 -1.94 41.15
C ILE A 63 2.27 -0.66 40.63
N LEU A 64 1.07 -0.35 41.13
CA LEU A 64 0.33 0.82 40.69
C LEU A 64 1.01 2.14 41.12
N SER A 65 1.58 2.20 42.34
CA SER A 65 2.37 3.37 42.80
C SER A 65 3.64 3.56 41.96
N VAL A 66 4.42 2.50 41.72
CA VAL A 66 5.63 2.57 40.88
C VAL A 66 5.29 3.05 39.46
N VAL A 67 4.21 2.54 38.88
CA VAL A 67 3.77 2.96 37.54
C VAL A 67 3.30 4.43 37.52
N ALA A 68 2.60 4.87 38.57
CA ALA A 68 2.11 6.24 38.69
C ALA A 68 3.26 7.25 38.85
N GLU A 69 4.24 6.93 39.71
CA GLU A 69 5.32 7.83 40.12
C GLU A 69 6.55 7.78 39.20
N GLN A 70 6.96 6.59 38.76
CA GLN A 70 8.25 6.41 38.07
C GLN A 70 8.12 6.29 36.54
N LEU A 71 6.92 5.95 36.05
CA LEU A 71 6.65 5.77 34.61
C LEU A 71 5.68 6.85 34.06
N SER A 72 5.55 7.99 34.74
CA SER A 72 4.76 9.14 34.27
C SER A 72 5.23 9.66 32.91
N ASP A 73 6.54 9.79 32.75
CA ASP A 73 7.16 10.37 31.55
C ASP A 73 7.46 9.32 30.46
N ALA A 74 7.15 8.05 30.74
CA ALA A 74 7.38 6.91 29.83
C ALA A 74 6.07 6.17 29.50
N PRO A 75 5.16 6.80 28.72
CA PRO A 75 3.81 6.28 28.46
C PRO A 75 3.79 4.88 27.82
N ASP A 76 4.78 4.55 26.99
CA ASP A 76 4.89 3.26 26.32
C ASP A 76 5.21 2.14 27.34
N ARG A 77 6.20 2.36 28.20
CA ARG A 77 6.59 1.44 29.29
C ARG A 77 5.47 1.25 30.29
N ARG A 78 4.78 2.34 30.66
CA ARG A 78 3.60 2.30 31.54
C ARG A 78 2.53 1.34 30.99
N ARG A 79 2.24 1.37 29.69
CA ARG A 79 1.25 0.46 29.09
C ARG A 79 1.69 -1.00 29.13
N GLU A 80 2.95 -1.28 28.83
CA GLU A 80 3.48 -2.66 28.84
C GLU A 80 3.39 -3.29 30.22
N VAL A 81 3.83 -2.58 31.26
CA VAL A 81 3.78 -3.05 32.66
C VAL A 81 2.34 -3.30 33.11
N LEU A 82 1.44 -2.33 32.89
CA LEU A 82 0.03 -2.47 33.30
C LEU A 82 -0.69 -3.58 32.53
N THR A 83 -0.39 -3.77 31.24
CA THR A 83 -1.02 -4.81 30.43
C THR A 83 -0.50 -6.20 30.80
N ALA A 84 0.80 -6.35 31.07
CA ALA A 84 1.37 -7.59 31.56
C ALA A 84 0.77 -8.00 32.91
N TRP A 85 0.60 -7.03 33.82
CA TRP A 85 -0.08 -7.24 35.09
C TRP A 85 -1.55 -7.64 34.91
N MET A 86 -2.30 -6.94 34.03
CA MET A 86 -3.68 -7.32 33.70
C MET A 86 -3.78 -8.74 33.14
N ALA A 87 -2.82 -9.16 32.31
CA ALA A 87 -2.80 -10.51 31.78
C ALA A 87 -2.60 -11.58 32.88
N GLN A 88 -1.83 -11.26 33.94
CA GLN A 88 -1.69 -12.15 35.10
C GLN A 88 -3.00 -12.26 35.89
N THR A 89 -3.65 -11.13 36.16
CA THR A 89 -4.87 -11.10 36.98
C THR A 89 -6.05 -11.79 36.29
N LEU A 90 -6.15 -11.66 34.97
CA LEU A 90 -7.17 -12.34 34.16
C LEU A 90 -6.81 -13.81 33.82
N GLY A 91 -5.71 -14.34 34.34
CA GLY A 91 -5.40 -15.78 34.25
C GLY A 91 -4.82 -16.24 32.92
N TYR A 92 -4.23 -15.35 32.10
CA TYR A 92 -3.54 -15.71 30.86
C TYR A 92 -2.16 -16.40 31.07
N SER A 93 -1.87 -16.85 32.29
CA SER A 93 -0.62 -17.54 32.66
C SER A 93 -0.34 -18.80 31.82
N ARG A 94 -1.37 -19.46 31.28
CA ARG A 94 -1.22 -20.60 30.36
C ARG A 94 -0.83 -20.22 28.93
N VAL A 95 -1.02 -18.95 28.55
CA VAL A 95 -0.70 -18.39 27.22
C VAL A 95 0.72 -17.81 27.20
N TRP A 96 1.46 -17.89 28.32
CA TRP A 96 2.81 -17.36 28.53
C TRP A 96 3.84 -17.72 27.43
N ARG A 97 3.66 -18.85 26.73
CA ARG A 97 4.51 -19.23 25.58
C ARG A 97 4.33 -18.36 24.33
N ARG A 98 3.37 -17.43 24.31
CA ARG A 98 3.03 -16.55 23.19
C ARG A 98 2.91 -15.10 23.67
N GLN A 99 4.06 -14.44 23.83
CA GLN A 99 4.16 -13.06 24.29
C GLN A 99 3.30 -12.06 23.49
N LYS A 100 3.23 -12.21 22.16
CA LYS A 100 2.46 -11.33 21.26
C LYS A 100 0.96 -11.28 21.53
N THR A 101 0.40 -12.37 22.07
CA THR A 101 -1.02 -12.45 22.47
C THR A 101 -1.27 -11.61 23.71
N LEU A 102 -0.37 -11.66 24.71
CA LEU A 102 -0.52 -11.00 26.02
C LEU A 102 -0.49 -9.47 25.96
N VAL A 103 0.08 -8.87 24.91
CA VAL A 103 0.20 -7.39 24.78
C VAL A 103 -1.14 -6.72 24.45
N SER A 104 -2.11 -7.44 23.89
CA SER A 104 -3.40 -6.83 23.51
C SER A 104 -4.63 -7.69 23.80
N GLU A 105 -4.47 -9.01 23.89
CA GLU A 105 -5.56 -9.96 24.18
C GLU A 105 -6.31 -9.63 25.48
N PRO A 106 -5.66 -9.27 26.60
CA PRO A 106 -6.38 -8.85 27.81
C PRO A 106 -7.27 -7.62 27.56
N LEU A 107 -6.79 -6.64 26.79
CA LEU A 107 -7.52 -5.41 26.49
C LEU A 107 -8.70 -5.65 25.53
N TRP A 108 -8.56 -6.60 24.62
CA TRP A 108 -9.67 -7.04 23.77
C TRP A 108 -10.74 -7.82 24.55
N ASP A 109 -10.33 -8.60 25.54
CA ASP A 109 -11.27 -9.40 26.34
C ASP A 109 -12.05 -8.54 27.34
N VAL A 110 -11.42 -7.54 27.97
CA VAL A 110 -12.13 -6.56 28.83
C VAL A 110 -13.01 -5.58 28.06
N LEU A 111 -12.87 -5.50 26.73
CA LEU A 111 -13.84 -4.77 25.90
C LEU A 111 -15.22 -5.45 25.90
N SER A 112 -15.28 -6.73 26.30
CA SER A 112 -16.52 -7.44 26.52
C SER A 112 -17.05 -7.30 27.94
N ALA A 113 -18.37 -7.21 28.10
CA ALA A 113 -18.99 -7.07 29.43
C ALA A 113 -18.57 -8.20 30.40
N LYS A 114 -18.39 -9.42 29.87
CA LYS A 114 -17.91 -10.56 30.66
C LYS A 114 -16.48 -10.36 31.13
N GLY A 115 -15.56 -10.02 30.23
CA GLY A 115 -14.16 -9.82 30.60
C GLY A 115 -13.97 -8.61 31.51
N TYR A 116 -14.76 -7.55 31.31
CA TYR A 116 -14.76 -6.39 32.21
C TYR A 116 -15.23 -6.74 33.62
N ALA A 117 -16.29 -7.54 33.76
CA ALA A 117 -16.80 -7.97 35.05
C ALA A 117 -15.83 -8.87 35.85
N GLU A 118 -14.82 -9.44 35.19
CA GLU A 118 -13.74 -10.20 35.83
C GLU A 118 -12.65 -9.29 36.41
N LEU A 119 -12.69 -7.97 36.14
CA LEU A 119 -11.75 -7.01 36.72
C LEU A 119 -12.07 -6.71 38.18
N SER A 120 -11.03 -6.66 39.00
CA SER A 120 -11.09 -6.06 40.33
C SER A 120 -11.11 -4.53 40.23
N GLU A 121 -11.42 -3.85 41.34
CA GLU A 121 -11.31 -2.39 41.47
C GLU A 121 -9.94 -1.85 41.02
N ARG A 122 -8.87 -2.53 41.44
CA ARG A 122 -7.49 -2.22 41.00
C ARG A 122 -7.27 -2.48 39.51
N GLY A 123 -7.95 -3.47 38.94
CA GLY A 123 -7.96 -3.74 37.50
C GLY A 123 -8.55 -2.60 36.70
N GLU A 124 -9.65 -2.02 37.18
CA GLU A 124 -10.30 -0.85 36.59
C GLU A 124 -9.41 0.41 36.69
N GLU A 125 -8.73 0.61 37.82
CA GLU A 125 -7.74 1.70 37.98
C GLU A 125 -6.56 1.57 37.00
N ALA A 126 -6.03 0.35 36.84
CA ALA A 126 -4.97 0.07 35.87
C ALA A 126 -5.43 0.36 34.43
N LEU A 127 -6.66 -0.05 34.09
CA LEU A 127 -7.25 0.22 32.79
C LEU A 127 -7.38 1.73 32.54
N ALA A 128 -7.82 2.49 33.55
CA ALA A 128 -7.89 3.94 33.47
C ALA A 128 -6.51 4.55 33.20
N MET A 129 -5.48 4.11 33.93
CA MET A 129 -4.09 4.53 33.70
C MET A 129 -3.58 4.21 32.29
N ILE A 130 -3.92 3.04 31.73
CA ILE A 130 -3.62 2.70 30.33
C ILE A 130 -4.28 3.72 29.39
N GLY A 131 -5.56 4.04 29.61
CA GLY A 131 -6.28 5.08 28.86
C GLY A 131 -5.63 6.47 28.95
N ARG A 132 -4.97 6.80 30.08
CA ARG A 132 -4.27 8.09 30.28
C ARG A 132 -2.89 8.20 29.63
N THR A 133 -2.29 7.11 29.13
CA THR A 133 -0.88 7.06 28.65
C THR A 133 -0.60 7.78 27.33
N MET A 134 -1.22 8.91 27.10
CA MET A 134 -1.23 9.60 25.83
C MET A 134 0.02 10.46 25.63
N SER A 135 0.55 10.47 24.40
CA SER A 135 1.50 11.51 23.99
C SER A 135 0.71 12.77 23.58
N PRO A 136 1.04 13.96 24.08
CA PRO A 136 0.29 15.20 23.80
C PRO A 136 0.25 15.55 22.30
N TYR A 137 1.19 15.03 21.52
CA TYR A 137 1.40 15.35 20.10
C TYR A 137 0.62 14.47 19.11
N ARG A 138 -0.14 13.46 19.56
CA ARG A 138 -0.86 12.55 18.64
C ARG A 138 -2.33 12.93 18.44
N THR A 139 -2.77 13.07 17.21
CA THR A 139 -4.18 13.30 16.83
C THR A 139 -5.09 12.11 17.14
N TYR A 140 -4.53 10.89 17.14
CA TYR A 140 -5.24 9.64 17.39
C TYR A 140 -4.83 9.00 18.72
N LEU A 141 -5.78 8.29 19.34
CA LEU A 141 -5.51 7.42 20.48
C LEU A 141 -4.57 6.27 20.08
N HIS A 142 -3.63 5.92 20.94
CA HIS A 142 -2.86 4.69 20.78
C HIS A 142 -3.81 3.47 20.84
N PRO A 143 -3.66 2.41 20.03
CA PRO A 143 -4.61 1.29 20.00
C PRO A 143 -4.96 0.69 21.37
N MET A 144 -3.97 0.50 22.24
CA MET A 144 -4.19 0.01 23.61
C MET A 144 -4.91 1.01 24.50
N ALA A 145 -4.58 2.31 24.40
CA ALA A 145 -5.28 3.36 25.14
C ALA A 145 -6.72 3.51 24.63
N ALA A 146 -6.96 3.31 23.33
CA ALA A 146 -8.28 3.30 22.74
C ALA A 146 -9.13 2.13 23.26
N LEU A 147 -8.59 0.91 23.31
CA LEU A 147 -9.28 -0.25 23.88
C LEU A 147 -9.63 -0.05 25.35
N ALA A 148 -8.69 0.43 26.15
CA ALA A 148 -8.91 0.74 27.56
C ALA A 148 -9.98 1.81 27.75
N THR A 149 -9.89 2.92 26.99
CA THR A 149 -10.87 4.01 27.02
C THR A 149 -12.27 3.52 26.64
N LEU A 150 -12.38 2.72 25.58
CA LEU A 150 -13.66 2.15 25.13
C LEU A 150 -14.25 1.16 26.15
N ALA A 151 -13.43 0.35 26.81
CA ALA A 151 -13.88 -0.58 27.83
C ALA A 151 -14.43 0.15 29.06
N ILE A 152 -13.74 1.18 29.55
CA ILE A 152 -14.20 2.02 30.68
C ILE A 152 -15.49 2.75 30.32
N TRP A 153 -15.50 3.46 29.18
CA TRP A 153 -16.66 4.21 28.72
C TRP A 153 -17.92 3.34 28.65
N ARG A 154 -17.76 2.07 28.25
CA ARG A 154 -18.89 1.16 28.01
C ARG A 154 -19.36 0.41 29.25
N HIS A 155 -18.45 0.01 30.15
CA HIS A 155 -18.75 -0.97 31.18
C HIS A 155 -18.48 -0.50 32.61
N SER A 156 -17.78 0.63 32.81
CA SER A 156 -17.50 1.11 34.16
C SER A 156 -18.78 1.52 34.90
N GLY A 157 -18.89 1.11 36.16
CA GLY A 157 -19.95 1.58 37.06
C GLY A 157 -19.64 2.92 37.73
N ARG A 158 -18.46 3.51 37.48
CA ARG A 158 -17.98 4.76 38.07
C ARG A 158 -18.22 5.91 37.11
N GLU A 159 -19.20 6.76 37.41
CA GLU A 159 -19.58 7.90 36.55
C GLU A 159 -18.38 8.80 36.22
N GLU A 160 -17.48 9.03 37.18
CA GLU A 160 -16.28 9.85 36.98
C GLU A 160 -15.36 9.28 35.87
N LEU A 161 -15.15 7.96 35.84
CA LEU A 161 -14.30 7.32 34.83
C LEU A 161 -14.99 7.26 33.46
N VAL A 162 -16.32 7.07 33.44
CA VAL A 162 -17.11 7.07 32.21
C VAL A 162 -17.05 8.45 31.55
N GLU A 163 -17.26 9.53 32.30
CA GLU A 163 -17.17 10.89 31.78
C GLU A 163 -15.76 11.25 31.33
N GLU A 164 -14.73 10.83 32.08
CA GLU A 164 -13.34 11.01 31.69
C GLU A 164 -13.03 10.31 30.35
N ALA A 165 -13.51 9.08 30.18
CA ALA A 165 -13.36 8.32 28.93
C ALA A 165 -14.15 8.96 27.77
N ARG A 166 -15.37 9.44 28.03
CA ARG A 166 -16.19 10.18 27.05
C ARG A 166 -15.47 11.44 26.55
N LEU A 167 -14.95 12.26 27.46
CA LEU A 167 -14.20 13.48 27.10
C LEU A 167 -12.97 13.17 26.24
N ARG A 168 -12.29 12.04 26.48
CA ARG A 168 -11.17 11.60 25.64
C ARG A 168 -11.61 11.23 24.23
N LEU A 169 -12.70 10.48 24.09
CA LEU A 169 -13.24 10.08 22.80
C LEU A 169 -13.79 11.28 22.00
N LEU A 170 -14.26 12.33 22.68
CA LEU A 170 -14.62 13.60 22.05
C LEU A 170 -13.40 14.43 21.62
N GLY A 171 -12.32 14.40 22.41
CA GLY A 171 -11.13 15.21 22.19
C GLY A 171 -10.08 14.59 21.26
N ARG A 172 -10.15 13.27 21.00
CA ARG A 172 -9.17 12.53 20.17
C ARG A 172 -9.85 11.42 19.36
N ALA A 173 -9.39 11.23 18.12
CA ALA A 173 -9.92 10.19 17.22
C ALA A 173 -9.45 8.78 17.63
N LEU A 174 -10.27 7.76 17.37
CA LEU A 174 -9.85 6.35 17.43
C LEU A 174 -8.86 6.03 16.30
N PRO A 175 -8.03 4.97 16.43
CA PRO A 175 -7.22 4.46 15.32
C PRO A 175 -8.04 4.26 14.05
N ASP A 176 -7.52 4.72 12.91
CA ASP A 176 -8.18 4.64 11.59
C ASP A 176 -7.90 3.33 10.84
N GLU A 177 -7.16 2.41 11.47
CA GLU A 177 -6.84 1.10 10.91
C GLU A 177 -8.10 0.24 10.73
N LEU A 178 -8.46 -0.03 9.47
CA LEU A 178 -9.68 -0.73 9.08
C LEU A 178 -9.88 -2.10 9.77
N ALA A 179 -8.80 -2.84 9.99
CA ALA A 179 -8.85 -4.14 10.66
C ALA A 179 -9.12 -3.99 12.17
N TRP A 180 -8.48 -3.01 12.82
CA TRP A 180 -8.67 -2.71 14.23
C TRP A 180 -10.12 -2.26 14.49
N LEU A 181 -10.62 -1.32 13.68
CA LEU A 181 -12.00 -0.85 13.76
C LEU A 181 -13.02 -1.97 13.50
N TYR A 182 -12.73 -2.88 12.58
CA TYR A 182 -13.62 -4.02 12.32
C TYR A 182 -13.68 -4.97 13.52
N GLU A 183 -12.58 -5.22 14.22
CA GLU A 183 -12.60 -6.03 15.44
C GLU A 183 -13.38 -5.35 16.57
N VAL A 184 -13.28 -4.02 16.72
CA VAL A 184 -14.15 -3.26 17.64
C VAL A 184 -15.62 -3.49 17.31
N VAL A 185 -16.00 -3.32 16.03
CA VAL A 185 -17.38 -3.59 15.57
C VAL A 185 -17.81 -5.02 15.86
N VAL A 186 -16.93 -6.01 15.66
CA VAL A 186 -17.21 -7.44 15.93
C VAL A 186 -17.47 -7.68 17.42
N VAL A 187 -16.66 -7.09 18.31
CA VAL A 187 -16.84 -7.23 19.76
C VAL A 187 -18.14 -6.57 20.22
N PHE A 188 -18.39 -5.34 19.79
CA PHE A 188 -19.61 -4.58 20.13
C PHE A 188 -20.87 -5.34 19.73
N GLU A 189 -20.94 -5.77 18.47
CA GLU A 189 -22.06 -6.52 17.92
C GLU A 189 -22.25 -7.87 18.66
N ARG A 190 -21.16 -8.60 18.92
CA ARG A 190 -21.21 -9.89 19.61
C ARG A 190 -21.80 -9.77 21.00
N ASP A 191 -21.39 -8.77 21.76
CA ASP A 191 -21.85 -8.56 23.13
C ASP A 191 -23.30 -8.11 23.19
N GLU A 192 -23.72 -7.23 22.28
CA GLU A 192 -25.12 -6.82 22.16
C GLU A 192 -26.03 -7.99 21.79
N ARG A 193 -25.61 -8.87 20.87
CA ARG A 193 -26.37 -10.09 20.57
C ARG A 193 -26.50 -11.01 21.76
N ARG A 194 -25.48 -11.07 22.64
CA ARG A 194 -25.53 -11.86 23.88
C ARG A 194 -26.46 -11.22 24.91
N ALA A 195 -26.37 -9.90 25.09
CA ALA A 195 -27.24 -9.16 26.01
C ALA A 195 -28.71 -9.16 25.56
N SER A 196 -28.95 -9.16 24.24
CA SER A 196 -30.28 -9.14 23.62
C SER A 196 -30.87 -10.54 23.38
N ALA A 197 -30.28 -11.61 23.92
CA ALA A 197 -30.77 -12.98 23.74
C ALA A 197 -32.21 -13.12 24.26
N GLY A 198 -33.19 -12.89 23.38
CA GLY A 198 -34.63 -12.84 23.69
C GLY A 198 -35.41 -11.68 23.05
N LYS A 199 -34.76 -10.68 22.42
CA LYS A 199 -35.43 -9.57 21.72
C LYS A 199 -34.81 -9.37 20.32
N GLU A 200 -35.64 -9.45 19.26
CA GLU A 200 -35.19 -9.38 17.85
C GLU A 200 -34.66 -7.98 17.43
N ASP A 201 -34.92 -6.92 18.20
CA ASP A 201 -34.69 -5.53 17.77
C ASP A 201 -33.40 -4.85 18.32
N GLY A 202 -32.50 -5.57 19.00
CA GLY A 202 -31.42 -4.96 19.81
C GLY A 202 -30.03 -4.79 19.16
N GLY A 203 -29.89 -4.86 17.83
CA GLY A 203 -28.56 -4.86 17.18
C GLY A 203 -27.97 -3.47 16.93
N GLY A 204 -26.89 -3.11 17.62
CA GLY A 204 -26.01 -1.99 17.27
C GLY A 204 -26.07 -0.75 18.16
N ARG A 205 -26.73 -0.78 19.31
CA ARG A 205 -26.97 0.41 20.14
C ARG A 205 -25.69 1.04 20.71
N ALA A 206 -24.84 0.28 21.36
CA ALA A 206 -23.57 0.75 21.91
C ALA A 206 -22.60 1.19 20.80
N LEU A 207 -22.65 0.52 19.64
CA LEU A 207 -21.86 0.97 18.50
C LEU A 207 -22.40 2.28 17.92
N MET A 208 -23.73 2.46 17.92
CA MET A 208 -24.35 3.72 17.49
C MET A 208 -23.98 4.86 18.42
N GLU A 209 -24.02 4.65 19.73
CA GLU A 209 -23.58 5.62 20.73
C GLU A 209 -22.11 6.03 20.50
N LEU A 210 -21.23 5.08 20.13
CA LEU A 210 -19.84 5.39 19.76
C LEU A 210 -19.74 6.22 18.48
N VAL A 211 -20.56 5.90 17.48
CA VAL A 211 -20.62 6.67 16.22
C VAL A 211 -21.12 8.08 16.49
N GLU A 212 -22.17 8.25 17.31
CA GLU A 212 -22.67 9.56 17.74
C GLU A 212 -21.60 10.36 18.47
N LEU A 213 -20.82 9.72 19.34
CA LEU A 213 -19.67 10.33 19.99
C LEU A 213 -18.60 10.81 18.99
N CYS A 214 -18.31 10.00 17.96
CA CYS A 214 -17.45 10.43 16.85
C CYS A 214 -18.08 11.61 16.08
N LEU A 215 -19.42 11.61 15.95
CA LEU A 215 -20.22 12.68 15.34
C LEU A 215 -20.45 13.92 16.22
N GLU A 216 -20.07 13.88 17.49
CA GLU A 216 -19.96 15.04 18.37
C GLU A 216 -18.53 15.59 18.34
N GLY A 217 -17.52 14.70 18.34
CA GLY A 217 -16.09 15.04 18.33
C GLY A 217 -15.51 15.54 17.00
N SER A 218 -16.33 15.83 15.98
CA SER A 218 -15.85 16.22 14.64
C SER A 218 -15.08 15.14 13.87
N TYR A 219 -15.20 13.87 14.26
CA TYR A 219 -14.56 12.72 13.61
C TYR A 219 -15.48 12.06 12.59
N TRP A 220 -15.90 12.84 11.59
CA TRP A 220 -16.94 12.45 10.62
C TRP A 220 -16.57 11.24 9.78
N GLU A 221 -15.32 11.16 9.31
CA GLU A 221 -14.81 10.04 8.52
C GLU A 221 -14.88 8.73 9.31
N LEU A 222 -14.49 8.78 10.59
CA LEU A 222 -14.50 7.64 11.49
C LEU A 222 -15.92 7.16 11.79
N GLY A 223 -16.85 8.08 12.04
CA GLY A 223 -18.26 7.75 12.24
C GLY A 223 -18.90 7.09 11.00
N ALA A 224 -18.59 7.60 9.80
CA ALA A 224 -19.00 6.97 8.56
C ALA A 224 -18.38 5.57 8.38
N LEU A 225 -17.09 5.42 8.71
CA LEU A 225 -16.36 4.16 8.56
C LEU A 225 -16.85 3.08 9.52
N LEU A 226 -17.08 3.40 10.79
CA LEU A 226 -17.66 2.48 11.79
C LEU A 226 -19.06 2.00 11.36
N SER A 227 -19.89 2.91 10.86
CA SER A 227 -21.22 2.58 10.32
C SER A 227 -21.11 1.64 9.11
N ALA A 228 -20.17 1.89 8.20
CA ALA A 228 -19.92 1.05 7.04
C ALA A 228 -19.39 -0.36 7.41
N LEU A 229 -18.50 -0.43 8.41
CA LEU A 229 -17.99 -1.69 8.95
C LEU A 229 -19.09 -2.52 9.63
N MET A 230 -20.04 -1.86 10.29
CA MET A 230 -21.22 -2.53 10.84
C MET A 230 -22.11 -3.10 9.73
N VAL A 231 -22.35 -2.33 8.66
CA VAL A 231 -23.06 -2.84 7.47
C VAL A 231 -22.36 -4.06 6.86
N LEU A 232 -21.02 -4.02 6.76
CA LEU A 232 -20.23 -5.17 6.32
C LEU A 232 -20.39 -6.36 7.26
N ARG A 233 -20.34 -6.14 8.57
CA ARG A 233 -20.50 -7.18 9.59
C ARG A 233 -21.87 -7.86 9.51
N LEU A 234 -22.92 -7.07 9.31
CA LEU A 234 -24.30 -7.55 9.20
C LEU A 234 -24.52 -8.41 7.94
N LYS A 235 -23.70 -8.24 6.89
CA LYS A 235 -23.70 -9.11 5.69
C LYS A 235 -23.19 -10.53 5.98
N GLY A 236 -22.46 -10.74 7.08
CA GLY A 236 -22.08 -12.06 7.59
C GLY A 236 -20.58 -12.23 7.87
N ARG A 237 -20.26 -13.18 8.76
CA ARG A 237 -18.92 -13.39 9.37
C ARG A 237 -17.78 -13.76 8.41
N ARG A 238 -18.07 -14.06 7.13
CA ARG A 238 -17.07 -14.54 6.15
C ARG A 238 -16.35 -13.42 5.38
N HIS A 239 -16.74 -12.17 5.57
CA HIS A 239 -16.16 -11.05 4.81
C HIS A 239 -14.97 -10.45 5.55
N SER A 240 -13.84 -10.33 4.87
CA SER A 240 -12.68 -9.57 5.38
C SER A 240 -12.94 -8.07 5.24
N PRO A 241 -12.47 -7.24 6.20
CA PRO A 241 -12.59 -5.79 6.13
C PRO A 241 -11.59 -5.23 5.11
N THR A 242 -11.89 -5.38 3.83
CA THR A 242 -11.18 -4.70 2.73
C THR A 242 -12.04 -3.57 2.22
N VAL A 243 -11.43 -2.53 1.66
CA VAL A 243 -12.15 -1.41 1.03
C VAL A 243 -13.17 -1.93 0.01
N GLU A 244 -12.77 -2.87 -0.85
CA GLU A 244 -13.66 -3.47 -1.84
C GLU A 244 -14.90 -4.15 -1.21
N ASN A 245 -14.71 -4.93 -0.15
CA ASN A 245 -15.81 -5.61 0.52
C ASN A 245 -16.73 -4.63 1.25
N LEU A 246 -16.16 -3.59 1.85
CA LEU A 246 -16.89 -2.50 2.50
C LEU A 246 -17.76 -1.77 1.48
N VAL A 247 -17.19 -1.33 0.35
CA VAL A 247 -17.96 -0.69 -0.73
C VAL A 247 -19.08 -1.60 -1.22
N LYS A 248 -18.79 -2.88 -1.50
CA LYS A 248 -19.81 -3.87 -1.92
C LYS A 248 -20.89 -4.14 -0.87
N ALA A 249 -20.58 -3.97 0.42
CA ALA A 249 -21.56 -4.13 1.48
C ALA A 249 -22.46 -2.90 1.60
N CYS A 250 -21.87 -1.70 1.57
CA CYS A 250 -22.59 -0.43 1.57
C CYS A 250 -23.49 -0.28 0.34
N ASP A 251 -23.00 -0.59 -0.87
CA ASP A 251 -23.80 -0.57 -2.09
C ASP A 251 -24.98 -1.54 -1.99
N LYS A 252 -24.72 -2.78 -1.57
CA LYS A 252 -25.78 -3.78 -1.41
C LYS A 252 -26.81 -3.35 -0.36
N ALA A 253 -26.38 -2.76 0.74
CA ALA A 253 -27.28 -2.24 1.77
C ALA A 253 -28.15 -1.10 1.25
N ALA A 254 -27.54 -0.16 0.51
CA ALA A 254 -28.24 0.95 -0.11
C ALA A 254 -29.25 0.51 -1.19
N GLU A 255 -28.91 -0.50 -1.99
CA GLU A 255 -29.73 -0.93 -3.13
C GLU A 255 -30.80 -1.95 -2.74
N VAL A 256 -30.44 -2.97 -1.94
CA VAL A 256 -31.29 -4.14 -1.70
C VAL A 256 -32.06 -4.03 -0.38
N GLN A 257 -31.43 -3.50 0.68
CA GLN A 257 -31.97 -3.52 2.04
C GLN A 257 -31.91 -2.15 2.74
N PRO A 258 -32.36 -1.05 2.11
CA PRO A 258 -32.19 0.28 2.69
C PRO A 258 -32.95 0.48 4.00
N ARG A 259 -34.16 -0.09 4.12
CA ARG A 259 -34.98 0.01 5.36
C ARG A 259 -34.37 -0.75 6.53
N GLU A 260 -33.90 -1.98 6.30
CA GLU A 260 -33.25 -2.80 7.33
C GLU A 260 -31.93 -2.19 7.84
N ARG A 261 -31.29 -1.35 7.02
CA ARG A 261 -30.02 -0.69 7.34
C ARG A 261 -30.17 0.82 7.55
N ALA A 262 -31.39 1.30 7.75
CA ALA A 262 -31.72 2.72 7.71
C ALA A 262 -30.88 3.54 8.69
N GLN A 263 -30.76 3.09 9.94
CA GLN A 263 -30.00 3.78 10.98
C GLN A 263 -28.53 4.03 10.56
N TRP A 264 -27.86 3.04 9.97
CA TRP A 264 -26.46 3.15 9.55
C TRP A 264 -26.31 4.01 8.30
N LEU A 265 -27.24 3.89 7.35
CA LEU A 265 -27.25 4.69 6.12
C LEU A 265 -27.51 6.18 6.40
N GLN A 266 -28.42 6.47 7.34
CA GLN A 266 -28.73 7.83 7.77
C GLN A 266 -27.54 8.49 8.49
N VAL A 267 -26.87 7.77 9.38
CA VAL A 267 -25.71 8.30 10.11
C VAL A 267 -24.50 8.47 9.19
N MET A 268 -24.26 7.57 8.24
CA MET A 268 -23.26 7.78 7.17
C MET A 268 -23.57 9.04 6.35
N ALA A 269 -24.85 9.30 6.04
CA ALA A 269 -25.27 10.49 5.32
C ALA A 269 -25.06 11.77 6.13
N ASP A 270 -25.37 11.76 7.43
CA ASP A 270 -25.16 12.91 8.31
C ASP A 270 -23.66 13.21 8.49
N ALA A 271 -22.84 12.18 8.64
CA ALA A 271 -21.38 12.30 8.65
C ALA A 271 -20.86 12.91 7.34
N THR A 272 -21.42 12.47 6.20
CA THR A 272 -21.05 12.98 4.86
C THR A 272 -21.38 14.46 4.73
N LEU A 273 -22.59 14.89 5.13
CA LEU A 273 -23.00 16.29 5.06
C LEU A 273 -22.19 17.19 5.98
N LYS A 274 -22.03 16.81 7.26
CA LYS A 274 -21.30 17.60 8.26
C LYS A 274 -19.82 17.71 7.91
N GLY A 275 -19.23 16.64 7.38
CA GLY A 275 -17.82 16.59 7.02
C GLY A 275 -17.48 16.94 5.59
N GLN A 276 -18.48 17.23 4.75
CA GLN A 276 -18.29 17.45 3.32
C GLN A 276 -17.45 16.34 2.68
N LEU A 277 -17.73 15.08 3.06
CA LEU A 277 -16.91 13.95 2.63
C LEU A 277 -17.10 13.69 1.12
N SER A 278 -15.98 13.52 0.41
CA SER A 278 -15.95 13.29 -1.05
C SER A 278 -15.71 11.83 -1.45
N PHE A 279 -15.74 10.88 -0.50
CA PHE A 279 -15.44 9.48 -0.80
C PHE A 279 -16.52 8.84 -1.69
N ALA A 280 -16.14 8.32 -2.86
CA ALA A 280 -17.09 7.78 -3.82
C ALA A 280 -17.89 6.53 -3.36
N TRP A 281 -17.48 5.87 -2.28
CA TRP A 281 -18.24 4.77 -1.69
C TRP A 281 -19.46 5.25 -0.88
N LEU A 282 -19.50 6.53 -0.49
CA LEU A 282 -20.63 7.14 0.24
C LEU A 282 -21.79 7.54 -0.65
N GLU A 283 -21.59 7.61 -1.97
CA GLU A 283 -22.62 8.08 -2.92
C GLU A 283 -23.90 7.21 -2.87
N ARG A 284 -23.76 5.88 -2.93
CA ARG A 284 -24.92 4.96 -2.82
C ARG A 284 -25.60 5.02 -1.44
N PRO A 285 -24.87 5.00 -0.31
CA PRO A 285 -25.45 5.25 1.00
C PRO A 285 -26.24 6.56 1.08
N LEU A 286 -25.71 7.65 0.52
CA LEU A 286 -26.37 8.95 0.52
C LEU A 286 -27.65 8.94 -0.34
N GLU A 287 -27.62 8.29 -1.51
CA GLU A 287 -28.81 8.07 -2.35
C GLU A 287 -29.89 7.24 -1.63
N ALA A 288 -29.49 6.26 -0.82
CA ALA A 288 -30.42 5.53 0.03
C ALA A 288 -30.98 6.40 1.16
N ALA A 289 -30.16 7.21 1.82
CA ALA A 289 -30.61 8.12 2.88
C ALA A 289 -31.67 9.11 2.37
N VAL A 290 -31.51 9.68 1.17
CA VAL A 290 -32.56 10.53 0.54
C VAL A 290 -33.90 9.80 0.43
N ARG A 291 -33.88 8.51 0.03
CA ARG A 291 -35.08 7.68 -0.10
C ARG A 291 -35.68 7.30 1.25
N LEU A 292 -34.88 7.30 2.32
CA LEU A 292 -35.31 6.99 3.68
C LEU A 292 -35.82 8.23 4.43
N SER A 293 -35.39 9.44 4.06
CA SER A 293 -35.81 10.71 4.68
C SER A 293 -37.10 11.28 4.08
N VAL A 294 -38.00 10.46 3.54
CA VAL A 294 -39.26 10.94 2.91
C VAL A 294 -40.15 11.67 3.92
N ASP A 295 -40.10 11.26 5.19
CA ASP A 295 -40.88 11.87 6.27
C ASP A 295 -40.21 13.10 6.90
N ASP A 296 -39.02 13.50 6.40
CA ASP A 296 -38.28 14.71 6.84
C ASP A 296 -37.85 15.53 5.60
N PRO A 297 -38.77 16.32 5.01
CA PRO A 297 -38.50 17.09 3.80
C PRO A 297 -37.30 18.04 3.91
N PRO A 298 -37.09 18.79 5.01
CA PRO A 298 -35.91 19.65 5.16
C PRO A 298 -34.58 18.89 5.14
N ARG A 299 -34.51 17.70 5.73
CA ARG A 299 -33.32 16.84 5.64
C ARG A 299 -33.16 16.26 4.24
N GLN A 300 -34.24 15.78 3.65
CA GLN A 300 -34.23 15.22 2.29
C GLN A 300 -33.69 16.23 1.28
N GLU A 301 -34.12 17.49 1.38
CA GLU A 301 -33.68 18.55 0.47
C GLU A 301 -32.18 18.83 0.60
N ARG A 302 -31.65 18.95 1.83
CA ARG A 302 -30.21 19.12 2.08
C ARG A 302 -29.37 17.97 1.50
N LEU A 303 -29.84 16.73 1.67
CA LEU A 303 -29.18 15.54 1.12
C LEU A 303 -29.20 15.54 -0.41
N ARG A 304 -30.34 15.90 -1.03
CA ARG A 304 -30.48 16.02 -2.49
C ARG A 304 -29.60 17.11 -3.05
N GLU A 305 -29.55 18.26 -2.40
CA GLU A 305 -28.70 19.37 -2.80
C GLU A 305 -27.23 18.95 -2.84
N TYR A 306 -26.75 18.29 -1.78
CA TYR A 306 -25.37 17.79 -1.73
C TYR A 306 -25.11 16.74 -2.82
N LEU A 307 -26.01 15.75 -3.00
CA LEU A 307 -25.90 14.75 -4.07
C LEU A 307 -25.88 15.38 -5.46
N SER A 308 -26.68 16.43 -5.69
CA SER A 308 -26.79 17.10 -6.98
C SER A 308 -25.47 17.74 -7.43
N ARG A 309 -24.61 18.11 -6.47
CA ARG A 309 -23.26 18.64 -6.74
C ARG A 309 -22.28 17.55 -7.18
N ARG A 310 -22.60 16.26 -6.98
CA ARG A 310 -21.73 15.11 -7.33
C ARG A 310 -20.28 15.31 -6.87
N ALA A 311 -20.09 15.80 -5.65
CA ALA A 311 -18.79 16.11 -5.05
C ALA A 311 -17.92 14.87 -4.71
N PHE A 312 -18.25 13.71 -5.27
CA PHE A 312 -17.59 12.45 -4.98
C PHE A 312 -16.48 12.13 -5.98
N ASP A 313 -15.26 11.92 -5.47
CA ASP A 313 -14.07 11.59 -6.26
C ASP A 313 -14.10 10.13 -6.73
N ALA A 314 -14.81 9.91 -7.84
CA ALA A 314 -14.98 8.59 -8.43
C ALA A 314 -13.97 8.36 -9.57
N ASP A 315 -13.26 7.25 -9.49
CA ASP A 315 -12.43 6.74 -10.58
C ASP A 315 -13.28 6.04 -11.67
N TYR A 316 -12.66 5.64 -12.78
CA TYR A 316 -13.37 4.94 -13.85
C TYR A 316 -14.06 3.66 -13.38
N ALA A 317 -13.47 2.92 -12.43
CA ALA A 317 -14.04 1.66 -11.95
C ALA A 317 -15.33 1.90 -11.16
N ARG A 318 -15.34 2.93 -10.31
CA ARG A 318 -16.50 3.33 -9.53
C ARG A 318 -17.58 3.93 -10.42
N LEU A 319 -17.24 4.82 -11.34
CA LEU A 319 -18.20 5.40 -12.31
C LEU A 319 -18.84 4.32 -13.19
N GLU A 320 -18.06 3.36 -13.68
CA GLU A 320 -18.58 2.22 -14.45
C GLU A 320 -19.59 1.42 -13.61
N THR A 321 -19.34 1.23 -12.31
CA THR A 321 -20.27 0.56 -11.39
C THR A 321 -21.55 1.37 -11.16
N LEU A 322 -21.41 2.68 -10.89
CA LEU A 322 -22.54 3.56 -10.60
C LEU A 322 -23.49 3.73 -11.79
N TYR A 323 -22.93 3.77 -13.00
CA TYR A 323 -23.65 3.98 -14.25
C TYR A 323 -23.78 2.71 -15.11
N GLU A 324 -23.52 1.50 -14.57
CA GLU A 324 -23.47 0.25 -15.37
C GLU A 324 -24.78 -0.01 -16.14
N SER A 325 -25.94 0.27 -15.54
CA SER A 325 -27.24 0.08 -16.21
C SER A 325 -27.37 0.94 -17.47
N TRP A 326 -26.92 2.19 -17.40
CA TRP A 326 -26.97 3.14 -18.52
C TRP A 326 -25.86 2.87 -19.55
N LEU A 327 -24.63 2.70 -19.10
CA LEU A 327 -23.47 2.38 -19.94
C LEU A 327 -23.63 1.03 -20.66
N GLY A 328 -24.22 0.03 -20.00
CA GLY A 328 -24.54 -1.27 -20.59
C GLY A 328 -25.64 -1.20 -21.65
N SER A 329 -26.57 -0.26 -21.50
CA SER A 329 -27.69 -0.06 -22.43
C SER A 329 -27.33 0.71 -23.70
N LEU A 330 -26.18 1.39 -23.75
CA LEU A 330 -25.68 2.11 -24.93
C LEU A 330 -25.53 1.21 -26.17
N TRP A 331 -25.30 -0.10 -25.97
CA TRP A 331 -25.14 -1.07 -27.06
C TRP A 331 -26.47 -1.48 -27.72
N ARG A 332 -27.60 -1.22 -27.07
CA ARG A 332 -28.94 -1.69 -27.51
C ARG A 332 -29.70 -0.64 -28.33
N GLU A 333 -28.99 0.35 -28.90
CA GLU A 333 -29.58 1.43 -29.72
C GLU A 333 -30.69 2.24 -28.99
N GLY A 334 -30.60 2.34 -27.67
CA GLY A 334 -31.54 3.14 -26.88
C GLY A 334 -31.11 4.61 -26.79
N SER A 335 -31.70 5.48 -27.61
CA SER A 335 -31.54 6.95 -27.53
C SER A 335 -31.81 7.52 -26.13
N ALA A 336 -32.63 6.84 -25.33
CA ALA A 336 -32.95 7.21 -23.95
C ALA A 336 -31.73 7.12 -23.00
N ALA A 337 -30.90 6.08 -23.10
CA ALA A 337 -29.74 5.92 -22.22
C ALA A 337 -28.67 6.97 -22.52
N GLN A 338 -28.45 7.24 -23.81
CA GLN A 338 -27.55 8.28 -24.27
C GLN A 338 -28.05 9.69 -23.86
N THR A 339 -29.33 9.98 -24.08
CA THR A 339 -29.95 11.25 -23.65
C THR A 339 -29.83 11.46 -22.13
N TRP A 340 -30.08 10.41 -21.33
CA TRP A 340 -29.95 10.49 -19.88
C TRP A 340 -28.52 10.75 -19.43
N LEU A 341 -27.54 10.05 -20.02
CA LEU A 341 -26.12 10.24 -19.69
C LEU A 341 -25.63 11.64 -20.05
N PHE A 342 -26.03 12.19 -21.20
CA PHE A 342 -25.72 13.58 -21.54
C PHE A 342 -26.35 14.58 -20.56
N ALA A 343 -27.60 14.35 -20.14
CA ALA A 343 -28.23 15.20 -19.13
C ALA A 343 -27.48 15.12 -17.79
N GLU A 344 -27.00 13.95 -17.41
CA GLU A 344 -26.18 13.76 -16.21
C GLU A 344 -24.81 14.44 -16.32
N VAL A 345 -24.14 14.34 -17.47
CA VAL A 345 -22.89 15.05 -17.76
C VAL A 345 -23.09 16.56 -17.64
N GLY A 346 -24.12 17.12 -18.27
CA GLY A 346 -24.42 18.55 -18.19
C GLY A 346 -24.70 19.05 -16.77
N ARG A 347 -25.38 18.25 -15.93
CA ARG A 347 -25.57 18.57 -14.50
C ARG A 347 -24.25 18.49 -13.72
N THR A 348 -23.49 17.43 -13.94
CA THR A 348 -22.25 17.14 -13.20
C THR A 348 -21.14 18.13 -13.56
N ALA A 349 -21.09 18.58 -14.82
CA ALA A 349 -20.05 19.49 -15.30
C ALA A 349 -19.98 20.82 -14.54
N ARG A 350 -21.12 21.30 -14.00
CA ARG A 350 -21.18 22.56 -13.24
C ARG A 350 -20.41 22.52 -11.92
N TYR A 351 -20.27 21.34 -11.32
CA TYR A 351 -19.71 21.18 -9.97
C TYR A 351 -18.50 20.23 -9.94
N ASN A 352 -18.42 19.30 -10.89
CA ASN A 352 -17.36 18.32 -11.02
C ASN A 352 -17.09 18.00 -12.50
N PRO A 353 -16.45 18.91 -13.25
CA PRO A 353 -16.24 18.76 -14.68
C PRO A 353 -15.27 17.62 -15.03
N ALA A 354 -14.35 17.26 -14.13
CA ALA A 354 -13.50 16.08 -14.28
C ALA A 354 -14.31 14.77 -14.25
N ARG A 355 -15.31 14.66 -13.38
CA ARG A 355 -16.22 13.51 -13.35
C ARG A 355 -17.08 13.46 -14.62
N ALA A 356 -17.58 14.60 -15.07
CA ALA A 356 -18.36 14.71 -16.31
C ALA A 356 -17.55 14.23 -17.54
N GLN A 357 -16.29 14.67 -17.64
CA GLN A 357 -15.33 14.21 -18.65
C GLN A 357 -15.16 12.69 -18.61
N ARG A 358 -14.90 12.11 -17.42
CA ARG A 358 -14.73 10.65 -17.26
C ARG A 358 -15.96 9.85 -17.66
N VAL A 359 -17.17 10.37 -17.46
CA VAL A 359 -18.41 9.73 -17.91
C VAL A 359 -18.48 9.70 -19.43
N LEU A 360 -18.16 10.81 -20.12
CA LEU A 360 -18.11 10.83 -21.60
C LEU A 360 -17.02 9.91 -22.16
N GLU A 361 -15.86 9.83 -21.50
CA GLU A 361 -14.80 8.89 -21.85
C GLU A 361 -15.24 7.42 -21.71
N LEU A 362 -16.00 7.09 -20.67
CA LEU A 362 -16.61 5.76 -20.52
C LEU A 362 -17.67 5.49 -21.57
N MET A 363 -18.45 6.50 -21.97
CA MET A 363 -19.40 6.39 -23.08
C MET A 363 -18.67 6.11 -24.40
N ALA A 364 -17.57 6.82 -24.69
CA ALA A 364 -16.72 6.57 -25.86
C ALA A 364 -16.18 5.13 -25.85
N ALA A 365 -15.62 4.70 -24.71
CA ALA A 365 -15.09 3.35 -24.54
C ALA A 365 -16.15 2.25 -24.71
N ARG A 366 -17.42 2.53 -24.40
CA ARG A 366 -18.55 1.62 -24.59
C ARG A 366 -19.14 1.69 -26.00
N ARG A 367 -18.96 2.77 -26.77
CA ARG A 367 -19.42 2.86 -28.17
C ARG A 367 -18.50 2.12 -29.16
N GLY A 368 -17.21 2.03 -28.85
CA GLY A 368 -16.23 1.31 -29.68
C GLY A 368 -16.57 -0.18 -29.86
N ARG A 369 -16.98 -0.57 -31.08
CA ARG A 369 -17.56 -1.90 -31.40
C ARG A 369 -16.60 -3.11 -31.25
N ARG A 370 -15.30 -2.95 -30.99
CA ARG A 370 -14.32 -4.03 -31.29
C ARG A 370 -13.50 -4.63 -30.15
N ARG A 371 -13.56 -4.17 -28.89
CA ARG A 371 -12.55 -4.62 -27.89
C ARG A 371 -13.11 -4.92 -26.50
N ARG A 372 -13.99 -5.93 -26.43
CA ARG A 372 -14.22 -6.65 -25.17
C ARG A 372 -13.01 -7.55 -24.89
N GLY A 373 -12.15 -7.17 -23.94
CA GLY A 373 -11.33 -8.17 -23.21
C GLY A 373 -9.83 -7.93 -23.05
N VAL A 374 -9.21 -6.87 -23.59
CA VAL A 374 -7.74 -6.70 -23.49
C VAL A 374 -7.36 -5.32 -22.93
N GLY A 375 -6.62 -5.29 -21.82
CA GLY A 375 -6.05 -4.07 -21.21
C GLY A 375 -6.68 -3.63 -19.88
N SER A 376 -6.08 -2.60 -19.26
CA SER A 376 -6.66 -1.89 -18.10
C SER A 376 -7.82 -0.99 -18.54
N ARG A 377 -8.67 -0.54 -17.61
CA ARG A 377 -9.79 0.36 -17.93
C ARG A 377 -9.31 1.67 -18.58
N ALA A 378 -8.29 2.29 -18.00
CA ALA A 378 -7.67 3.50 -18.53
C ALA A 378 -7.13 3.31 -19.96
N TYR A 379 -6.55 2.13 -20.26
CA TYR A 379 -6.08 1.82 -21.60
C TYR A 379 -7.22 1.74 -22.63
N ARG A 380 -8.37 1.15 -22.25
CA ARG A 380 -9.55 1.10 -23.13
C ARG A 380 -10.11 2.49 -23.42
N VAL A 381 -10.16 3.35 -22.40
CA VAL A 381 -10.57 4.75 -22.54
C VAL A 381 -9.64 5.46 -23.52
N ARG A 382 -8.33 5.39 -23.29
CA ARG A 382 -7.34 6.03 -24.15
C ARG A 382 -7.49 5.62 -25.61
N LEU A 383 -7.54 4.32 -25.89
CA LEU A 383 -7.73 3.81 -27.26
C LEU A 383 -9.05 4.29 -27.88
N ALA A 384 -10.13 4.33 -27.11
CA ALA A 384 -11.42 4.76 -27.62
C ALA A 384 -11.41 6.25 -27.99
N VAL A 385 -10.73 7.08 -27.20
CA VAL A 385 -10.58 8.52 -27.48
C VAL A 385 -9.68 8.75 -28.69
N GLU A 386 -8.62 7.96 -28.87
CA GLU A 386 -7.73 8.04 -30.05
C GLU A 386 -8.47 7.78 -31.38
N GLU A 387 -9.54 6.97 -31.34
CA GLU A 387 -10.41 6.65 -32.49
C GLU A 387 -11.47 7.73 -32.79
N LEU A 388 -11.66 8.72 -31.92
CA LEU A 388 -12.63 9.82 -32.12
C LEU A 388 -12.10 10.91 -33.08
N GLY A 389 -13.02 11.71 -33.62
CA GLY A 389 -12.71 12.87 -34.46
C GLY A 389 -12.12 12.50 -35.82
N LEU A 390 -12.32 11.27 -36.28
CA LEU A 390 -11.87 10.78 -37.60
C LEU A 390 -12.91 10.96 -38.71
N GLY A 391 -14.20 11.14 -38.38
CA GLY A 391 -15.26 11.43 -39.34
C GLY A 391 -15.20 12.88 -39.86
N GLU A 392 -16.00 13.22 -40.87
CA GLU A 392 -16.11 14.60 -41.38
C GLU A 392 -16.83 15.51 -40.38
N GLU A 393 -17.99 15.06 -39.86
CA GLU A 393 -18.77 15.74 -38.83
C GLU A 393 -18.47 15.18 -37.44
N LEU A 394 -18.52 16.07 -36.44
CA LEU A 394 -18.46 15.67 -35.03
C LEU A 394 -19.85 15.36 -34.51
N ASP A 395 -19.97 14.24 -33.83
CA ASP A 395 -21.19 13.98 -33.08
C ASP A 395 -21.19 14.70 -31.72
N ARG A 396 -22.36 14.71 -31.07
CA ARG A 396 -22.55 15.37 -29.77
C ARG A 396 -21.56 14.89 -28.69
N LEU A 397 -21.20 13.62 -28.68
CA LEU A 397 -20.26 13.07 -27.68
C LEU A 397 -18.88 13.68 -27.88
N GLU A 398 -18.42 13.71 -29.13
CA GLU A 398 -17.11 14.26 -29.49
C GLU A 398 -17.03 15.75 -29.18
N ALA A 399 -18.05 16.52 -29.58
CA ALA A 399 -18.10 17.96 -29.33
C ALA A 399 -18.12 18.32 -27.83
N GLU A 400 -18.95 17.62 -27.03
CA GLU A 400 -19.01 17.84 -25.59
C GLU A 400 -17.72 17.39 -24.86
N LEU A 401 -17.12 16.28 -25.29
CA LEU A 401 -15.86 15.78 -24.71
C LEU A 401 -14.69 16.73 -25.00
N ILE A 402 -14.59 17.24 -26.24
CA ILE A 402 -13.58 18.25 -26.61
C ILE A 402 -13.78 19.52 -25.78
N GLY A 403 -15.02 19.98 -25.62
CA GLY A 403 -15.33 21.14 -24.76
C GLY A 403 -14.88 20.94 -23.32
N LEU A 404 -15.13 19.76 -22.73
CA LEU A 404 -14.69 19.43 -21.38
C LEU A 404 -13.16 19.26 -21.27
N TYR A 405 -12.48 18.75 -22.29
CA TYR A 405 -11.01 18.71 -22.30
C TYR A 405 -10.38 20.10 -22.28
N VAL A 406 -10.95 21.03 -23.07
CA VAL A 406 -10.53 22.42 -23.07
C VAL A 406 -10.82 23.07 -21.71
N HIS A 407 -12.05 22.93 -21.20
CA HIS A 407 -12.46 23.48 -19.91
C HIS A 407 -11.60 23.00 -18.74
N ASN A 408 -11.28 21.71 -18.69
CA ASN A 408 -10.50 21.11 -17.61
C ASN A 408 -8.98 21.24 -17.79
N LEU A 409 -8.50 21.83 -18.90
CA LEU A 409 -7.09 21.79 -19.29
C LEU A 409 -6.52 20.35 -19.24
N ALA A 410 -7.24 19.39 -19.83
CA ALA A 410 -6.81 17.99 -19.87
C ALA A 410 -5.65 17.81 -20.87
N LEU A 411 -4.41 17.76 -20.37
CA LEU A 411 -3.18 17.71 -21.17
C LEU A 411 -2.66 16.29 -21.46
N ASP A 412 -3.46 15.27 -21.16
CA ASP A 412 -3.10 13.91 -21.55
C ASP A 412 -2.95 13.79 -23.09
N SER A 413 -1.92 13.07 -23.53
CA SER A 413 -1.58 12.93 -24.97
C SER A 413 -2.78 12.65 -25.89
N HIS A 414 -3.66 11.72 -25.52
CA HIS A 414 -4.85 11.36 -26.29
C HIS A 414 -5.90 12.48 -26.33
N ALA A 415 -6.07 13.25 -25.25
CA ALA A 415 -6.97 14.39 -25.19
C ALA A 415 -6.47 15.53 -26.09
N VAL A 416 -5.18 15.88 -25.99
CA VAL A 416 -4.53 16.91 -26.82
C VAL A 416 -4.63 16.55 -28.31
N GLN A 417 -4.39 15.29 -28.66
CA GLN A 417 -4.51 14.82 -30.04
C GLN A 417 -5.93 14.96 -30.58
N LEU A 418 -6.94 14.61 -29.78
CA LEU A 418 -8.35 14.78 -30.19
C LEU A 418 -8.69 16.26 -30.37
N VAL A 419 -8.36 17.11 -29.40
CA VAL A 419 -8.64 18.56 -29.46
C VAL A 419 -7.96 19.20 -30.67
N ARG A 420 -6.72 18.83 -31.01
CA ARG A 420 -6.04 19.34 -32.21
C ARG A 420 -6.67 18.87 -33.51
N ARG A 421 -7.06 17.59 -33.57
CA ARG A 421 -7.66 16.98 -34.76
C ARG A 421 -9.06 17.51 -35.04
N ALA A 422 -9.83 17.80 -33.99
CA ALA A 422 -11.27 18.03 -34.09
C ALA A 422 -11.75 19.37 -33.51
N GLY A 423 -10.94 20.07 -32.72
CA GLY A 423 -11.34 21.31 -32.05
C GLY A 423 -11.80 22.42 -33.00
N GLY A 424 -11.21 22.52 -34.19
CA GLY A 424 -11.66 23.47 -35.22
C GLY A 424 -13.05 23.20 -35.83
N ARG A 425 -13.63 22.02 -35.56
CA ARG A 425 -14.98 21.62 -36.02
C ARG A 425 -16.04 21.75 -34.94
N VAL A 426 -15.66 22.10 -33.71
CA VAL A 426 -16.61 22.39 -32.64
C VAL A 426 -17.17 23.79 -32.83
N ASP A 427 -18.49 23.93 -32.76
CA ASP A 427 -19.12 25.25 -32.66
C ASP A 427 -18.94 25.81 -31.24
N TRP A 428 -17.89 26.60 -31.06
CA TRP A 428 -17.54 27.23 -29.78
C TRP A 428 -18.50 28.32 -29.33
N SER A 429 -19.37 28.82 -30.21
CA SER A 429 -20.39 29.80 -29.83
C SER A 429 -21.55 29.17 -29.06
N THR A 430 -21.77 27.86 -29.26
CA THR A 430 -22.85 27.10 -28.64
C THR A 430 -22.37 26.03 -27.65
N ASN A 431 -21.05 25.85 -27.50
CA ASN A 431 -20.48 24.91 -26.54
C ASN A 431 -20.77 25.35 -25.09
N PRO A 432 -21.31 24.47 -24.24
CA PRO A 432 -21.73 24.85 -22.89
C PRO A 432 -20.59 24.91 -21.87
N TYR A 433 -19.37 24.52 -22.23
CA TYR A 433 -18.26 24.34 -21.28
C TYR A 433 -17.09 25.30 -21.51
N ALA A 434 -16.81 25.65 -22.76
CA ALA A 434 -15.65 26.48 -23.12
C ALA A 434 -15.93 27.30 -24.39
N GLY A 435 -15.29 28.47 -24.50
CA GLY A 435 -15.35 29.35 -25.67
C GLY A 435 -14.15 29.20 -26.62
N ALA A 436 -14.16 29.97 -27.71
CA ALA A 436 -13.07 29.98 -28.69
C ALA A 436 -11.74 30.50 -28.10
N ASP A 437 -11.82 31.43 -27.15
CA ASP A 437 -10.66 31.94 -26.42
C ASP A 437 -10.04 30.87 -25.52
N ASP A 438 -10.88 30.03 -24.89
CA ASP A 438 -10.42 28.90 -24.08
C ASP A 438 -9.74 27.84 -24.93
N LEU A 439 -10.25 27.55 -26.14
CA LEU A 439 -9.57 26.66 -27.09
C LEU A 439 -8.21 27.23 -27.45
N SER A 440 -8.14 28.53 -27.74
CA SER A 440 -6.88 29.20 -28.09
C SER A 440 -5.88 29.10 -26.95
N MET A 441 -6.31 29.36 -25.71
CA MET A 441 -5.50 29.20 -24.51
C MET A 441 -5.07 27.74 -24.29
N TYR A 442 -5.97 26.77 -24.44
CA TYR A 442 -5.67 25.34 -24.33
C TYR A 442 -4.63 24.92 -25.36
N LEU A 443 -4.78 25.35 -26.62
CA LEU A 443 -3.83 25.05 -27.68
C LEU A 443 -2.47 25.68 -27.37
N VAL A 444 -2.43 26.94 -26.94
CA VAL A 444 -1.20 27.61 -26.50
C VAL A 444 -0.56 26.89 -25.31
N VAL A 445 -1.31 26.50 -24.28
CA VAL A 445 -0.76 25.75 -23.14
C VAL A 445 -0.28 24.37 -23.58
N SER A 446 -1.00 23.68 -24.46
CA SER A 446 -0.58 22.38 -24.99
C SER A 446 0.61 22.49 -25.93
N ASP A 447 0.72 23.56 -26.73
CA ASP A 447 1.84 23.90 -27.58
C ASP A 447 3.03 24.35 -26.75
N TYR A 448 2.80 25.07 -25.66
CA TYR A 448 3.80 25.44 -24.68
C TYR A 448 4.36 24.17 -24.04
N GLU A 449 3.54 23.34 -23.40
CA GLU A 449 3.97 22.04 -22.82
C GLU A 449 4.71 21.16 -23.84
N ARG A 450 4.23 21.09 -25.08
CA ARG A 450 4.86 20.31 -26.17
C ARG A 450 6.12 20.98 -26.76
N ALA A 451 6.17 22.31 -26.84
CA ALA A 451 7.35 23.05 -27.28
C ALA A 451 8.42 22.94 -26.22
N PHE A 452 8.04 22.96 -24.95
CA PHE A 452 8.93 22.65 -23.86
C PHE A 452 9.54 21.28 -24.07
N ASP A 453 8.79 20.21 -24.37
CA ASP A 453 9.37 18.88 -24.68
C ASP A 453 10.58 18.91 -25.68
N GLN A 454 10.70 19.93 -26.54
CA GLN A 454 11.83 20.12 -27.47
C GLN A 454 12.75 21.32 -27.15
N LEU A 455 12.37 22.21 -26.23
CA LEU A 455 13.15 23.38 -25.83
C LEU A 455 14.11 23.04 -24.70
N THR A 456 15.30 23.62 -24.76
CA THR A 456 16.24 23.59 -23.64
C THR A 456 15.78 24.54 -22.53
N CYS A 457 15.69 24.03 -21.31
CA CYS A 457 15.45 24.78 -20.09
C CYS A 457 16.69 24.72 -19.20
N LYS A 458 16.86 25.73 -18.34
CA LYS A 458 17.90 25.71 -17.30
C LYS A 458 17.31 25.05 -16.05
N PHE A 459 17.79 23.87 -15.69
CA PHE A 459 17.41 23.15 -14.47
C PHE A 459 18.68 22.87 -13.66
N ASP A 460 18.71 23.37 -12.41
CA ASP A 460 19.87 23.26 -11.52
C ASP A 460 21.18 23.82 -12.11
N GLY A 461 21.08 24.92 -12.86
CA GLY A 461 22.24 25.53 -13.52
C GLY A 461 22.59 24.92 -14.89
N VAL A 462 22.08 23.73 -15.20
CA VAL A 462 22.35 22.97 -16.43
C VAL A 462 21.32 23.28 -17.51
N THR A 463 21.78 23.56 -18.73
CA THR A 463 20.90 23.77 -19.89
C THR A 463 20.57 22.42 -20.54
N MET A 464 19.33 21.94 -20.37
CA MET A 464 18.89 20.60 -20.83
C MET A 464 17.52 20.63 -21.53
N SER A 465 17.21 19.66 -22.38
CA SER A 465 15.86 19.53 -22.98
C SER A 465 14.79 19.41 -21.89
N HIS A 466 13.64 20.06 -22.04
CA HIS A 466 12.55 19.95 -21.06
C HIS A 466 11.95 18.53 -21.01
N ALA A 467 12.01 17.76 -22.09
CA ALA A 467 11.63 16.33 -22.03
C ALA A 467 12.44 15.64 -20.91
N ASP A 468 13.74 15.91 -20.88
CA ASP A 468 14.65 15.34 -19.88
C ASP A 468 14.56 16.05 -18.51
N LYS A 469 13.96 17.26 -18.40
CA LYS A 469 13.76 17.98 -17.13
C LYS A 469 12.91 17.19 -16.16
N HIS A 470 11.86 16.51 -16.61
CA HIS A 470 11.05 15.69 -15.72
C HIS A 470 11.84 14.49 -15.18
N ALA A 471 12.74 13.93 -15.99
CA ALA A 471 13.66 12.88 -15.58
C ALA A 471 14.69 13.41 -14.57
N ALA A 472 15.30 14.57 -14.83
CA ALA A 472 16.22 15.26 -13.93
C ALA A 472 15.57 15.62 -12.58
N ALA A 473 14.34 16.16 -12.61
CA ALA A 473 13.56 16.45 -11.41
C ALA A 473 13.22 15.16 -10.63
N ARG A 474 13.00 14.03 -11.32
CA ARG A 474 12.81 12.73 -10.66
C ARG A 474 14.08 12.22 -10.02
N VAL A 475 15.25 12.39 -10.64
CA VAL A 475 16.55 12.06 -10.02
C VAL A 475 16.75 12.90 -8.76
N LYS A 476 16.59 14.23 -8.85
CA LYS A 476 16.72 15.13 -7.69
C LYS A 476 15.72 14.80 -6.58
N TYR A 477 14.45 14.56 -6.93
CA TYR A 477 13.43 14.13 -5.99
C TYR A 477 13.74 12.77 -5.38
N PHE A 478 14.26 11.82 -6.18
CA PHE A 478 14.69 10.50 -5.70
C PHE A 478 15.82 10.65 -4.70
N VAL A 479 16.83 11.48 -4.99
CA VAL A 479 17.94 11.76 -4.07
C VAL A 479 17.46 12.42 -2.78
N GLN A 480 16.60 13.43 -2.87
CA GLN A 480 16.05 14.16 -1.72
C GLN A 480 15.09 13.31 -0.86
N ARG A 481 14.25 12.46 -1.47
CA ARG A 481 13.27 11.64 -0.75
C ARG A 481 13.81 10.29 -0.30
N ARG A 482 14.83 9.76 -0.97
CA ARG A 482 15.44 8.44 -0.69
C ARG A 482 16.80 8.58 0.00
N LEU A 483 16.94 9.61 0.85
CA LEU A 483 18.04 9.74 1.81
C LEU A 483 18.13 8.56 2.80
N ASP A 484 17.13 7.67 2.86
CA ASP A 484 17.08 6.51 3.73
C ASP A 484 16.05 5.48 3.17
N PRO A 485 16.47 4.48 2.36
CA PRO A 485 15.60 3.66 1.50
C PRO A 485 14.71 2.68 2.27
N ASN A 486 14.88 2.59 3.58
CA ASN A 486 14.16 1.67 4.44
C ASN A 486 12.73 2.16 4.73
N ARG A 487 11.90 2.56 3.75
CA ARG A 487 10.50 2.97 4.04
C ARG A 487 9.57 1.76 4.19
N VAL A 488 9.66 0.77 3.30
CA VAL A 488 8.99 -0.54 3.46
C VAL A 488 9.66 -1.29 4.61
N HIS A 489 10.99 -1.21 4.72
CA HIS A 489 11.75 -1.83 5.81
C HIS A 489 11.49 -1.17 7.18
N ARG A 490 11.24 0.14 7.27
CA ARG A 490 10.78 0.82 8.50
C ARG A 490 9.30 0.61 8.76
N LEU A 491 8.46 0.47 7.74
CA LEU A 491 7.08 0.02 7.92
C LEU A 491 7.08 -1.39 8.53
N VAL A 492 7.98 -2.23 8.06
CA VAL A 492 8.30 -3.54 8.61
C VAL A 492 8.91 -3.41 10.02
N GLN A 493 9.95 -2.61 10.28
CA GLN A 493 10.51 -2.43 11.63
C GLN A 493 9.52 -1.80 12.62
N ARG A 494 8.61 -0.92 12.16
CA ARG A 494 7.53 -0.35 12.97
C ARG A 494 6.45 -1.38 13.30
N VAL A 495 6.24 -2.36 12.42
CA VAL A 495 5.32 -3.48 12.64
C VAL A 495 6.01 -4.64 13.37
N PHE A 496 7.34 -4.71 13.35
CA PHE A 496 8.17 -5.80 13.84
C PHE A 496 9.40 -5.25 14.57
N THR A 497 9.34 -5.12 15.90
CA THR A 497 10.45 -4.68 16.74
C THR A 497 11.62 -5.69 16.72
N PRO A 498 12.89 -5.27 16.60
CA PRO A 498 14.04 -6.19 16.49
C PRO A 498 14.54 -6.80 17.81
N VAL A 499 14.15 -6.25 18.97
CA VAL A 499 14.98 -6.37 20.19
C VAL A 499 14.88 -7.73 20.87
N GLU A 500 13.74 -8.42 20.83
CA GLU A 500 13.58 -9.72 21.52
C GLU A 500 14.27 -10.90 20.81
N TRP A 501 14.68 -10.76 19.55
CA TRP A 501 15.03 -11.89 18.67
C TRP A 501 16.50 -11.97 18.27
N LEU A 502 17.26 -10.89 18.51
CA LEU A 502 18.71 -10.86 18.28
C LEU A 502 19.47 -11.86 19.17
N GLY A 503 18.92 -12.21 20.34
CA GLY A 503 19.52 -13.19 21.26
C GLY A 503 19.56 -14.63 20.71
N SER A 504 18.71 -15.00 19.75
CA SER A 504 18.69 -16.36 19.16
C SER A 504 19.47 -16.51 17.84
N GLY A 505 20.00 -15.41 17.27
CA GLY A 505 20.50 -15.37 15.88
C GLY A 505 22.01 -15.53 15.67
N LEU A 506 22.81 -15.68 16.73
CA LEU A 506 24.28 -15.63 16.63
C LEU A 506 24.91 -16.78 15.81
N SER A 507 24.25 -17.94 15.68
CA SER A 507 24.76 -19.07 14.89
C SER A 507 24.44 -19.00 13.38
N GLU A 508 23.52 -18.13 12.94
CA GLU A 508 23.05 -18.05 11.55
C GLU A 508 23.80 -17.00 10.70
N ILE A 509 24.49 -16.06 11.34
CA ILE A 509 25.20 -14.94 10.69
C ILE A 509 26.28 -15.44 9.71
N GLY A 510 27.00 -16.51 10.05
CA GLY A 510 28.03 -17.09 9.19
C GLY A 510 27.48 -17.73 7.90
N LEU A 511 26.31 -18.39 7.98
CA LEU A 511 25.66 -19.01 6.82
C LEU A 511 25.05 -17.96 5.88
N VAL A 512 24.46 -16.89 6.43
CA VAL A 512 23.95 -15.74 5.67
C VAL A 512 25.07 -15.09 4.88
N ARG A 513 26.20 -14.80 5.55
CA ARG A 513 27.37 -14.19 4.93
C ARG A 513 27.92 -15.03 3.77
N GLY A 514 28.11 -16.33 3.97
CA GLY A 514 28.58 -17.24 2.91
C GLY A 514 27.57 -17.46 1.77
N ALA A 515 26.27 -17.26 1.99
CA ALA A 515 25.26 -17.27 0.92
C ALA A 515 25.28 -15.97 0.11
N VAL A 516 25.47 -14.83 0.76
CA VAL A 516 25.60 -13.52 0.12
C VAL A 516 26.89 -13.44 -0.70
N GLU A 517 28.03 -13.90 -0.18
CA GLU A 517 29.31 -13.93 -0.92
C GLU A 517 29.20 -14.74 -2.22
N ARG A 518 28.72 -15.98 -2.16
CA ARG A 518 28.47 -16.82 -3.35
C ARG A 518 27.42 -16.23 -4.30
N GLY A 519 26.43 -15.52 -3.76
CA GLY A 519 25.42 -14.84 -4.55
C GLY A 519 25.98 -13.64 -5.31
N MET A 520 26.89 -12.89 -4.70
CA MET A 520 27.59 -11.77 -5.31
C MET A 520 28.56 -12.21 -6.40
N GLU A 521 29.30 -13.30 -6.19
CA GLU A 521 30.16 -13.89 -7.24
C GLU A 521 29.35 -14.26 -8.49
N ARG A 522 28.13 -14.81 -8.30
CA ARG A 522 27.21 -15.12 -9.40
C ARG A 522 26.60 -13.89 -10.05
N PHE A 523 26.32 -12.84 -9.26
CA PHE A 523 25.85 -11.56 -9.78
C PHE A 523 26.88 -10.98 -10.74
N GLU A 524 28.14 -10.91 -10.31
CA GLU A 524 29.26 -10.39 -11.13
C GLU A 524 29.49 -11.25 -12.38
N ALA A 525 29.48 -12.59 -12.24
CA ALA A 525 29.62 -13.50 -13.38
C ALA A 525 28.47 -13.37 -14.39
N HIS A 526 27.23 -13.17 -13.94
CA HIS A 526 26.07 -13.00 -14.80
C HIS A 526 26.11 -11.69 -15.59
N VAL A 527 26.49 -10.58 -14.92
CA VAL A 527 26.69 -9.27 -15.55
C VAL A 527 27.72 -9.35 -16.68
N ALA A 528 28.78 -10.15 -16.51
CA ALA A 528 29.85 -10.30 -17.49
C ALA A 528 29.50 -11.22 -18.68
N ALA A 529 28.44 -12.03 -18.59
CA ALA A 529 28.22 -13.15 -19.52
C ALA A 529 27.36 -12.83 -20.75
N GLN A 530 26.53 -11.79 -20.74
CA GLN A 530 25.54 -11.52 -21.80
C GLN A 530 25.91 -10.27 -22.62
N ASP A 531 25.82 -10.39 -23.96
CA ASP A 531 25.87 -9.27 -24.90
C ASP A 531 24.49 -9.09 -25.52
N LEU A 532 23.85 -7.93 -25.28
CA LEU A 532 22.50 -7.65 -25.74
C LEU A 532 22.41 -6.47 -26.71
N ARG A 533 23.55 -5.97 -27.23
CA ARG A 533 23.56 -4.78 -28.11
C ARG A 533 22.63 -4.93 -29.31
N ALA A 534 22.75 -6.04 -30.04
CA ALA A 534 21.91 -6.31 -31.22
C ALA A 534 20.43 -6.50 -30.87
N GLU A 535 20.13 -7.28 -29.83
CA GLU A 535 18.75 -7.55 -29.37
C GLU A 535 18.03 -6.24 -28.98
N VAL A 536 18.71 -5.35 -28.24
CA VAL A 536 18.11 -4.10 -27.79
C VAL A 536 17.81 -3.16 -28.96
N VAL A 537 18.73 -3.04 -29.93
CA VAL A 537 18.51 -2.21 -31.13
C VAL A 537 17.31 -2.72 -31.94
N GLU A 538 17.22 -4.03 -32.15
CA GLU A 538 16.06 -4.66 -32.82
C GLU A 538 14.75 -4.33 -32.09
N GLU A 539 14.74 -4.43 -30.75
CA GLU A 539 13.55 -4.10 -29.95
C GLU A 539 13.11 -2.63 -30.06
N PHE A 540 14.06 -1.68 -30.11
CA PHE A 540 13.73 -0.27 -30.31
C PHE A 540 13.13 -0.03 -31.70
N VAL A 541 13.68 -0.67 -32.74
CA VAL A 541 13.16 -0.59 -34.11
C VAL A 541 11.75 -1.19 -34.21
N GLU A 542 11.52 -2.36 -33.61
CA GLU A 542 10.19 -2.99 -33.56
C GLU A 542 9.15 -2.13 -32.82
N ALA A 543 9.59 -1.35 -31.84
CA ALA A 543 8.74 -0.41 -31.12
C ALA A 543 8.46 0.89 -31.89
N GLY A 544 8.97 1.03 -33.12
CA GLY A 544 8.82 2.19 -33.98
C GLY A 544 9.70 3.38 -33.55
N VAL A 545 10.82 3.11 -32.87
CA VAL A 545 11.84 4.11 -32.55
C VAL A 545 13.00 3.91 -33.51
N GLU A 546 13.31 4.94 -34.30
CA GLU A 546 14.44 4.90 -35.24
C GLU A 546 15.75 5.02 -34.46
N VAL A 547 16.49 3.90 -34.39
CA VAL A 547 17.79 3.80 -33.74
C VAL A 547 18.72 3.07 -34.72
N ALA A 548 19.82 3.73 -35.14
CA ALA A 548 20.72 3.19 -36.15
C ALA A 548 21.71 2.17 -35.57
N ASP A 549 22.22 2.42 -34.37
CA ASP A 549 23.16 1.58 -33.63
C ASP A 549 22.93 1.72 -32.11
N PHE A 550 23.67 0.95 -31.31
CA PHE A 550 23.50 0.92 -29.86
C PHE A 550 23.84 2.26 -29.20
N GLU A 551 24.81 2.97 -29.77
CA GLU A 551 25.30 4.26 -29.33
C GLU A 551 24.26 5.37 -29.53
N ALA A 552 23.45 5.30 -30.59
CA ALA A 552 22.36 6.25 -30.87
C ALA A 552 21.26 6.25 -29.78
N ILE A 553 21.21 5.25 -28.90
CA ILE A 553 20.31 5.25 -27.73
C ILE A 553 20.60 6.45 -26.81
N ALA A 554 21.84 6.94 -26.77
CA ALA A 554 22.27 8.08 -25.97
C ALA A 554 21.55 9.39 -26.31
N GLU A 555 21.10 9.53 -27.55
CA GLU A 555 20.50 10.77 -28.06
C GLU A 555 18.99 10.82 -27.82
N LEU A 556 18.38 9.69 -27.46
CA LEU A 556 16.93 9.60 -27.25
C LEU A 556 16.46 10.42 -26.02
N PRO A 557 15.21 10.92 -26.03
CA PRO A 557 14.57 11.41 -24.82
C PRO A 557 14.37 10.29 -23.80
N VAL A 558 14.59 10.58 -22.51
CA VAL A 558 14.53 9.57 -21.44
C VAL A 558 13.14 8.89 -21.36
N GLU A 559 12.06 9.61 -21.71
CA GLU A 559 10.69 9.07 -21.76
C GLU A 559 10.54 7.90 -22.73
N ARG A 560 11.28 7.91 -23.85
CA ARG A 560 11.24 6.85 -24.87
C ARG A 560 11.88 5.57 -24.34
N VAL A 561 13.01 5.70 -23.63
CA VAL A 561 13.68 4.60 -22.93
C VAL A 561 12.76 4.02 -21.84
N PHE A 562 12.09 4.87 -21.06
CA PHE A 562 11.12 4.41 -20.05
C PHE A 562 9.91 3.66 -20.64
N GLY A 563 9.48 4.02 -21.85
CA GLY A 563 8.44 3.30 -22.58
C GLY A 563 8.75 1.82 -22.76
N MET A 564 9.99 1.50 -23.16
CA MET A 564 10.48 0.13 -23.37
C MET A 564 10.56 -0.65 -22.05
N LEU A 565 11.08 0.00 -21.00
CA LEU A 565 11.29 -0.63 -19.70
C LEU A 565 10.00 -0.97 -18.96
N ARG A 566 8.88 -0.30 -19.25
CA ARG A 566 7.61 -0.48 -18.51
C ARG A 566 7.05 -1.90 -18.59
N ARG A 567 7.15 -2.56 -19.76
CA ARG A 567 6.69 -3.95 -19.96
C ARG A 567 7.61 -4.95 -19.27
N ARG A 568 8.92 -4.72 -19.35
CA ARG A 568 9.96 -5.57 -18.76
C ARG A 568 9.99 -5.49 -17.23
N ARG A 569 9.84 -4.30 -16.65
CA ARG A 569 9.66 -4.08 -15.20
C ARG A 569 8.56 -4.97 -14.64
N LYS A 570 7.41 -5.03 -15.33
CA LYS A 570 6.28 -5.86 -14.91
C LYS A 570 6.57 -7.37 -14.97
N GLN A 571 7.31 -7.85 -15.96
CA GLN A 571 7.69 -9.26 -16.07
C GLN A 571 8.67 -9.68 -14.96
N ARG A 572 9.67 -8.85 -14.65
CA ARG A 572 10.68 -9.13 -13.63
C ARG A 572 10.11 -9.09 -12.21
N LEU A 573 9.18 -8.17 -11.95
CA LEU A 573 8.39 -8.16 -10.71
C LEU A 573 7.59 -9.46 -10.51
N LEU A 574 7.04 -10.04 -11.59
CA LEU A 574 6.33 -11.33 -11.52
C LEU A 574 7.29 -12.51 -11.25
N LEU A 575 8.47 -12.53 -11.88
CA LEU A 575 9.50 -13.54 -11.64
C LEU A 575 9.99 -13.53 -10.19
N GLY A 576 10.23 -12.34 -9.64
CA GLY A 576 10.55 -12.16 -8.22
C GLY A 576 9.49 -12.64 -7.25
N ALA A 577 8.22 -12.40 -7.59
CA ALA A 577 7.10 -12.89 -6.80
C ALA A 577 7.02 -14.42 -6.82
N VAL A 578 7.33 -15.05 -7.96
CA VAL A 578 7.34 -16.51 -8.10
C VAL A 578 8.50 -17.13 -7.31
N SER A 579 9.71 -16.59 -7.41
CA SER A 579 10.87 -17.09 -6.66
C SER A 579 10.62 -16.97 -5.14
N GLY A 580 10.23 -15.79 -4.67
CA GLY A 580 9.92 -15.57 -3.26
C GLY A 580 8.75 -16.42 -2.77
N GLY A 581 7.76 -16.65 -3.64
CA GLY A 581 6.63 -17.54 -3.39
C GLY A 581 7.03 -19.00 -3.17
N VAL A 582 7.89 -19.53 -4.02
CA VAL A 582 8.34 -20.92 -3.96
C VAL A 582 9.16 -21.18 -2.70
N PHE A 583 10.16 -20.34 -2.44
CA PHE A 583 11.09 -20.57 -1.33
C PHE A 583 10.50 -20.18 0.03
N GLY A 584 9.70 -19.11 0.09
CA GLY A 584 8.96 -18.73 1.29
C GLY A 584 7.94 -19.78 1.72
N GLY A 585 7.34 -20.52 0.78
CA GLY A 585 6.40 -21.59 1.07
C GLY A 585 7.04 -22.89 1.57
N LEU A 586 8.34 -23.05 1.34
CA LEU A 586 9.13 -24.23 1.76
C LEU A 586 9.89 -24.00 3.08
N ALA A 587 9.96 -22.76 3.56
CA ALA A 587 10.59 -22.40 4.83
C ALA A 587 10.06 -23.14 6.09
N PRO A 588 8.80 -23.60 6.18
CA PRO A 588 8.33 -24.36 7.34
C PRO A 588 9.01 -25.73 7.54
N PHE A 589 9.77 -26.22 6.55
CA PHE A 589 10.35 -27.57 6.55
C PHE A 589 11.84 -27.63 6.93
N SER A 590 12.57 -26.51 6.97
CA SER A 590 13.90 -26.42 7.59
C SER A 590 14.26 -24.96 7.93
N TRP A 591 14.73 -24.73 9.16
CA TRP A 591 14.61 -23.47 9.91
C TRP A 591 15.46 -22.26 9.45
N GLY A 592 16.10 -22.27 8.28
CA GLY A 592 16.89 -21.11 7.84
C GLY A 592 17.51 -21.30 6.46
N MET A 593 18.00 -22.51 6.16
CA MET A 593 18.66 -22.82 4.89
C MET A 593 17.77 -22.63 3.65
N LEU A 594 16.47 -22.93 3.71
CA LEU A 594 15.57 -22.81 2.56
C LEU A 594 15.12 -21.36 2.28
N SER A 595 15.15 -20.49 3.28
CA SER A 595 14.94 -19.05 3.08
C SER A 595 16.15 -18.36 2.47
N LEU A 596 17.36 -18.90 2.72
CA LEU A 596 18.61 -18.45 2.11
C LEU A 596 18.83 -19.02 0.70
N ALA A 597 18.15 -20.13 0.36
CA ALA A 597 18.25 -20.76 -0.95
C ALA A 597 17.73 -19.88 -2.10
N ASP A 598 16.93 -18.85 -1.81
CA ASP A 598 16.42 -17.92 -2.81
C ASP A 598 17.30 -16.68 -3.01
N VAL A 599 18.32 -16.49 -2.18
CA VAL A 599 19.26 -15.37 -2.28
C VAL A 599 20.04 -15.43 -3.59
N PRO A 600 20.61 -16.58 -4.04
CA PRO A 600 21.25 -16.65 -5.34
C PRO A 600 20.29 -16.37 -6.50
N VAL A 601 19.03 -16.84 -6.41
CA VAL A 601 18.01 -16.60 -7.45
C VAL A 601 17.61 -15.12 -7.49
N LEU A 602 17.44 -14.50 -6.33
CA LEU A 602 17.12 -13.09 -6.19
C LEU A 602 18.25 -12.21 -6.71
N LEU A 603 19.51 -12.58 -6.42
CA LEU A 603 20.68 -11.88 -6.94
C LEU A 603 20.88 -12.10 -8.44
N SER A 604 20.56 -13.28 -8.98
CA SER A 604 20.53 -13.48 -10.45
C SER A 604 19.45 -12.62 -11.12
N ILE A 605 18.24 -12.53 -10.54
CA ILE A 605 17.20 -11.63 -11.05
C ILE A 605 17.64 -10.17 -10.91
N ALA A 606 18.32 -9.81 -9.81
CA ALA A 606 18.85 -8.47 -9.61
C ALA A 606 19.96 -8.13 -10.62
N ALA A 607 20.84 -9.09 -10.93
CA ALA A 607 21.87 -8.97 -11.94
C ALA A 607 21.24 -8.77 -13.32
N ASP A 608 20.21 -9.56 -13.68
CA ASP A 608 19.47 -9.41 -14.93
C ASP A 608 18.79 -8.03 -15.03
N ILE A 609 18.11 -7.57 -13.97
CA ILE A 609 17.48 -6.24 -13.94
C ILE A 609 18.53 -5.16 -14.18
N SER A 610 19.60 -5.18 -13.37
CA SER A 610 20.61 -4.12 -13.34
C SER A 610 21.40 -4.08 -14.65
N SER A 611 21.83 -5.24 -15.16
CA SER A 611 22.55 -5.33 -16.45
C SER A 611 21.65 -5.01 -17.64
N ARG A 612 20.44 -5.58 -17.74
CA ARG A 612 19.53 -5.32 -18.87
C ARG A 612 19.04 -3.89 -18.92
N PHE A 613 18.79 -3.26 -17.78
CA PHE A 613 18.43 -1.84 -17.79
C PHE A 613 19.61 -1.00 -18.28
N CYS A 614 20.87 -1.32 -17.94
CA CYS A 614 22.04 -0.65 -18.52
C CYS A 614 22.00 -0.70 -20.05
N TRP A 615 21.75 -1.87 -20.62
CA TRP A 615 21.64 -2.05 -22.07
C TRP A 615 20.57 -1.15 -22.71
N TYR A 616 19.36 -1.05 -22.15
CA TYR A 616 18.31 -0.15 -22.69
C TYR A 616 18.61 1.34 -22.56
N PHE A 617 19.52 1.73 -21.65
CA PHE A 617 20.03 3.10 -21.55
C PHE A 617 21.28 3.33 -22.43
N GLY A 618 21.70 2.34 -23.22
CA GLY A 618 22.88 2.44 -24.07
C GLY A 618 24.20 2.35 -23.30
N PHE A 619 24.23 1.68 -22.14
CA PHE A 619 25.44 1.39 -21.37
C PHE A 619 25.77 -0.09 -21.48
N ASP A 620 27.01 -0.42 -21.86
CA ASP A 620 27.50 -1.79 -21.78
C ASP A 620 27.97 -2.10 -20.34
N PRO A 621 27.26 -2.95 -19.58
CA PRO A 621 27.62 -3.30 -18.22
C PRO A 621 28.92 -4.11 -18.11
N ARG A 622 29.48 -4.64 -19.21
CA ARG A 622 30.79 -5.31 -19.25
C ARG A 622 31.93 -4.29 -19.28
N GLU A 623 31.70 -3.15 -19.92
CA GLU A 623 32.62 -2.00 -19.95
C GLU A 623 32.45 -1.14 -18.69
N HIS A 624 31.21 -1.02 -18.20
CA HIS A 624 30.84 -0.31 -16.97
C HIS A 624 30.42 -1.28 -15.86
N LYS A 625 31.37 -2.07 -15.36
CA LYS A 625 31.11 -3.13 -14.36
C LYS A 625 30.56 -2.61 -13.03
N ASP A 626 30.89 -1.36 -12.69
CA ASP A 626 30.48 -0.74 -11.44
C ASP A 626 29.02 -0.28 -11.46
N LEU A 627 28.43 -0.08 -12.64
CA LEU A 627 27.08 0.48 -12.81
C LEU A 627 25.98 -0.46 -12.29
N PRO A 628 25.96 -1.76 -12.63
CA PRO A 628 25.03 -2.71 -12.03
C PRO A 628 25.18 -2.83 -10.50
N MET A 629 26.41 -2.69 -10.00
CA MET A 629 26.71 -2.71 -8.57
C MET A 629 26.21 -1.46 -7.86
N GLU A 630 26.37 -0.28 -8.46
CA GLU A 630 25.85 1.00 -7.98
C GLU A 630 24.31 0.98 -7.91
N ILE A 631 23.64 0.42 -8.92
CA ILE A 631 22.18 0.22 -8.93
C ILE A 631 21.74 -0.63 -7.73
N LEU A 632 22.43 -1.75 -7.48
CA LEU A 632 22.15 -2.63 -6.35
C LEU A 632 22.42 -1.92 -5.01
N ALA A 633 23.52 -1.17 -4.94
CA ALA A 633 23.88 -0.38 -3.76
C ALA A 633 22.80 0.65 -3.40
N VAL A 634 22.34 1.42 -4.40
CA VAL A 634 21.32 2.45 -4.21
C VAL A 634 19.95 1.86 -3.87
N ALA A 635 19.64 0.68 -4.41
CA ALA A 635 18.42 -0.04 -4.06
C ALA A 635 18.40 -0.43 -2.57
N LEU A 636 19.54 -0.88 -2.03
CA LEU A 636 19.68 -1.39 -0.67
C LEU A 636 19.97 -0.30 0.38
N GLY A 637 20.86 0.64 0.06
CA GLY A 637 21.40 1.64 0.99
C GLY A 637 20.96 3.09 0.73
N GLY A 638 20.31 3.36 -0.41
CA GLY A 638 19.76 4.67 -0.76
C GLY A 638 20.73 5.50 -1.59
N SER A 639 20.39 6.77 -1.81
CA SER A 639 21.13 7.64 -2.73
C SER A 639 22.36 8.34 -2.12
N ARG A 640 22.74 8.03 -0.88
CA ARG A 640 23.89 8.68 -0.23
C ARG A 640 25.21 8.17 -0.83
N PRO A 641 26.25 9.01 -0.94
CA PRO A 641 27.56 8.59 -1.46
C PRO A 641 28.15 7.43 -0.66
N SER A 642 28.03 7.50 0.68
CA SER A 642 28.45 6.43 1.60
C SER A 642 27.71 5.11 1.36
N ALA A 643 26.51 5.10 0.78
CA ALA A 643 25.76 3.87 0.55
C ALA A 643 26.24 3.07 -0.68
N VAL A 644 27.06 3.68 -1.54
CA VAL A 644 27.56 3.10 -2.80
C VAL A 644 28.87 2.31 -2.62
N GLU A 645 29.51 2.40 -1.44
CA GLU A 645 30.74 1.66 -1.16
C GLU A 645 30.55 0.13 -1.21
N PRO A 646 31.39 -0.63 -1.93
CA PRO A 646 31.24 -2.08 -2.09
C PRO A 646 31.17 -2.88 -0.78
N MET A 647 31.87 -2.41 0.28
CA MET A 647 31.78 -3.01 1.62
C MET A 647 30.39 -2.81 2.23
N LEU A 648 29.82 -1.62 2.07
CA LEU A 648 28.48 -1.29 2.57
C LEU A 648 27.38 -1.97 1.76
N VAL A 649 27.58 -2.23 0.46
CA VAL A 649 26.65 -3.06 -0.33
C VAL A 649 26.55 -4.47 0.24
N ARG A 650 27.69 -5.11 0.54
CA ARG A 650 27.72 -6.44 1.14
C ARG A 650 27.10 -6.44 2.53
N GLN A 651 27.38 -5.42 3.34
CA GLN A 651 26.77 -5.25 4.66
C GLN A 651 25.25 -5.06 4.60
N ASN A 652 24.76 -4.17 3.74
CA ASN A 652 23.34 -3.90 3.54
C ASN A 652 22.59 -5.12 2.98
N LEU A 653 23.23 -5.88 2.07
CA LEU A 653 22.68 -7.11 1.53
C LEU A 653 22.64 -8.21 2.61
N ASN A 654 23.69 -8.36 3.41
CA ASN A 654 23.69 -9.26 4.58
C ASN A 654 22.57 -8.90 5.56
N GLU A 655 22.40 -7.62 5.87
CA GLU A 655 21.36 -7.11 6.77
C GLU A 655 19.96 -7.36 6.19
N TYR A 656 19.77 -7.14 4.89
CA TYR A 656 18.51 -7.43 4.20
C TYR A 656 18.18 -8.93 4.23
N VAL A 657 19.13 -9.79 3.87
CA VAL A 657 18.96 -11.25 3.84
C VAL A 657 18.70 -11.80 5.24
N LEU A 658 19.48 -11.37 6.23
CA LEU A 658 19.28 -11.75 7.64
C LEU A 658 17.86 -11.38 8.09
N ARG A 659 17.42 -10.15 7.83
CA ARG A 659 16.07 -9.69 8.18
C ARG A 659 14.99 -10.47 7.46
N LYS A 660 15.14 -10.74 6.17
CA LYS A 660 14.20 -11.56 5.40
C LYS A 660 14.08 -12.97 5.97
N THR A 661 15.21 -13.62 6.27
CA THR A 661 15.26 -14.95 6.88
C THR A 661 14.56 -14.97 8.24
N LEU A 662 14.84 -13.99 9.10
CA LEU A 662 14.18 -13.83 10.41
C LEU A 662 12.66 -13.63 10.27
N MET A 663 12.21 -12.84 9.29
CA MET A 663 10.78 -12.60 9.05
C MET A 663 10.04 -13.82 8.52
N VAL A 664 10.66 -14.55 7.57
CA VAL A 664 10.11 -15.81 7.05
C VAL A 664 10.06 -16.87 8.16
N GLY A 665 11.09 -16.95 9.00
CA GLY A 665 11.13 -17.79 10.19
C GLY A 665 10.01 -17.45 11.18
N ALA A 666 9.76 -16.16 11.45
CA ALA A 666 8.69 -15.70 12.34
C ALA A 666 7.28 -16.07 11.85
N VAL A 667 7.05 -16.09 10.53
CA VAL A 667 5.80 -16.59 9.92
C VAL A 667 5.64 -18.08 10.13
N ALA A 668 6.71 -18.87 9.90
CA ALA A 668 6.66 -20.31 10.06
C ALA A 668 6.31 -20.75 11.49
N HIS A 669 6.62 -19.92 12.49
CA HIS A 669 6.35 -20.17 13.92
C HIS A 669 4.94 -19.80 14.38
N GLY A 670 4.09 -19.31 13.48
CA GLY A 670 2.74 -18.86 13.84
C GLY A 670 2.73 -17.61 14.76
N GLY A 671 3.88 -16.99 15.00
CA GLY A 671 4.02 -15.70 15.70
C GLY A 671 3.62 -14.50 14.82
N LEU A 672 3.14 -14.76 13.62
CA LEU A 672 2.70 -13.79 12.64
C LEU A 672 1.25 -14.13 12.26
N THR A 673 0.32 -13.26 12.64
CA THR A 673 -1.10 -13.43 12.30
C THR A 673 -1.27 -13.29 10.79
N GLN A 674 -2.29 -13.96 10.24
CA GLN A 674 -2.66 -13.90 8.80
C GLN A 674 -2.83 -12.46 8.26
N LEU A 675 -2.96 -11.47 9.15
CA LEU A 675 -3.11 -10.04 8.85
C LEU A 675 -1.83 -9.39 8.33
N ALA A 676 -0.64 -9.74 8.84
CA ALA A 676 0.60 -9.15 8.33
C ALA A 676 0.98 -9.71 6.94
N GLY A 677 0.66 -10.98 6.66
CA GLY A 677 0.72 -11.52 5.30
C GLY A 677 -0.27 -10.84 4.33
N ARG A 678 -1.42 -10.36 4.82
CA ARG A 678 -2.39 -9.57 4.03
C ARG A 678 -1.98 -8.11 3.85
N GLY A 679 -1.40 -7.47 4.87
CA GLY A 679 -0.86 -6.12 4.78
C GLY A 679 0.29 -6.05 3.77
N LEU A 680 1.16 -7.06 3.77
CA LEU A 680 2.22 -7.19 2.76
C LEU A 680 1.65 -7.55 1.38
N ALA A 681 0.63 -8.40 1.29
CA ALA A 681 -0.08 -8.62 0.02
C ALA A 681 -0.73 -7.34 -0.52
N GLN A 682 -1.24 -6.45 0.35
CA GLN A 682 -1.77 -5.14 -0.05
C GLN A 682 -0.67 -4.17 -0.48
N VAL A 683 0.53 -4.22 0.11
CA VAL A 683 1.69 -3.46 -0.35
C VAL A 683 2.11 -3.93 -1.75
N VAL A 684 2.17 -5.25 -1.97
CA VAL A 684 2.38 -5.85 -3.29
C VAL A 684 1.26 -5.47 -4.25
N GLU A 685 0.01 -5.44 -3.80
CA GLU A 685 -1.15 -5.04 -4.60
C GLU A 685 -1.09 -3.56 -5.01
N ARG A 686 -0.64 -2.69 -4.11
CA ARG A 686 -0.40 -1.27 -4.38
C ARG A 686 0.76 -1.05 -5.35
N GLN A 687 1.85 -1.82 -5.23
CA GLN A 687 3.03 -1.67 -6.07
C GLN A 687 2.91 -2.34 -7.46
N LEU A 688 2.27 -3.51 -7.56
CA LEU A 688 2.11 -4.26 -8.82
C LEU A 688 0.78 -3.96 -9.53
N GLY A 689 -0.20 -3.41 -8.81
CA GLY A 689 -1.60 -3.35 -9.22
C GLY A 689 -2.33 -4.69 -8.98
N ALA A 690 -3.63 -4.61 -8.68
CA ALA A 690 -4.48 -5.74 -8.26
C ALA A 690 -4.36 -7.00 -9.14
N ARG A 691 -4.36 -6.84 -10.47
CA ARG A 691 -4.30 -7.97 -11.40
C ARG A 691 -2.94 -8.68 -11.40
N ALA A 692 -1.83 -7.95 -11.27
CA ALA A 692 -0.50 -8.54 -11.27
C ALA A 692 -0.18 -9.18 -9.91
N ALA A 693 -0.64 -8.57 -8.81
CA ALA A 693 -0.58 -9.17 -7.48
C ALA A 693 -1.43 -10.44 -7.37
N GLN A 694 -2.61 -10.46 -7.99
CA GLN A 694 -3.45 -11.67 -8.06
C GLN A 694 -2.81 -12.77 -8.90
N GLN A 695 -2.25 -12.44 -10.07
CA GLN A 695 -1.50 -13.39 -10.90
C GLN A 695 -0.27 -13.95 -10.18
N ALA A 696 0.51 -13.10 -9.51
CA ALA A 696 1.64 -13.49 -8.67
C ALA A 696 1.22 -14.41 -7.53
N GLY A 697 0.15 -14.06 -6.81
CA GLY A 697 -0.40 -14.86 -5.71
C GLY A 697 -0.93 -16.21 -6.18
N GLU A 698 -1.58 -16.28 -7.35
CA GLU A 698 -2.02 -17.55 -7.94
C GLU A 698 -0.86 -18.41 -8.43
N MET A 699 0.17 -17.81 -9.04
CA MET A 699 1.37 -18.54 -9.47
C MET A 699 2.15 -19.09 -8.27
N ALA A 700 2.33 -18.29 -7.22
CA ALA A 700 2.94 -18.71 -5.96
C ALA A 700 2.15 -19.86 -5.32
N LYS A 701 0.81 -19.73 -5.24
CA LYS A 701 -0.06 -20.81 -4.74
C LYS A 701 0.07 -22.08 -5.58
N ARG A 702 0.07 -21.98 -6.91
CA ARG A 702 0.22 -23.15 -7.82
C ARG A 702 1.60 -23.81 -7.72
N ALA A 703 2.66 -23.04 -7.52
CA ALA A 703 4.01 -23.58 -7.37
C ALA A 703 4.18 -24.29 -6.02
N VAL A 704 3.62 -23.70 -4.95
CA VAL A 704 3.55 -24.31 -3.61
C VAL A 704 2.69 -25.57 -3.63
N THR A 705 1.52 -25.58 -4.27
CA THR A 705 0.68 -26.79 -4.34
C THR A 705 1.33 -27.92 -5.12
N ARG A 706 2.04 -27.63 -6.22
CA ARG A 706 2.81 -28.67 -6.96
C ARG A 706 3.97 -29.24 -6.14
N ASN A 707 4.70 -28.40 -5.40
CA ASN A 707 5.81 -28.85 -4.56
C ASN A 707 5.33 -29.55 -3.27
N LEU A 708 4.22 -29.11 -2.68
CA LEU A 708 3.56 -29.79 -1.57
C LEU A 708 2.99 -31.14 -2.03
N GLN A 709 2.39 -31.25 -3.22
CA GLN A 709 1.98 -32.55 -3.78
C GLN A 709 3.15 -33.53 -3.94
N ARG A 710 4.37 -33.04 -4.17
CA ARG A 710 5.61 -33.84 -4.19
C ARG A 710 6.14 -34.23 -2.80
N ARG A 711 5.82 -33.47 -1.74
CA ARG A 711 6.34 -33.67 -0.37
C ARG A 711 5.27 -34.08 0.66
N ALA A 712 3.99 -34.18 0.29
CA ALA A 712 2.86 -34.49 1.18
C ALA A 712 2.78 -35.97 1.61
N VAL A 713 3.90 -36.66 1.72
CA VAL A 713 3.92 -38.00 2.35
C VAL A 713 4.21 -37.89 3.85
N GLU A 714 4.90 -36.87 4.37
CA GLU A 714 5.23 -36.83 5.81
C GLU A 714 5.17 -35.42 6.43
N ALA A 715 4.33 -35.31 7.49
CA ALA A 715 4.35 -34.35 8.60
C ALA A 715 4.19 -32.81 8.35
N ALA A 716 2.98 -32.27 8.55
CA ALA A 716 2.73 -31.04 9.33
C ALA A 716 1.22 -30.76 9.58
N PRO A 717 0.82 -30.14 10.72
CA PRO A 717 -0.58 -30.08 11.19
C PRO A 717 -1.39 -28.84 10.77
N SER A 718 -0.91 -27.96 9.87
CA SER A 718 -1.77 -26.85 9.40
C SER A 718 -1.52 -26.47 7.94
N ARG A 719 -2.56 -26.55 7.12
CA ARG A 719 -2.54 -26.28 5.67
C ARG A 719 -2.29 -24.81 5.28
N ALA A 720 -2.25 -23.89 6.26
CA ALA A 720 -2.19 -22.45 6.01
C ALA A 720 -0.77 -21.85 6.05
N LEU A 721 0.14 -22.39 6.87
CA LEU A 721 1.48 -21.83 7.07
C LEU A 721 2.35 -21.77 5.80
N PRO A 722 2.39 -22.80 4.93
CA PRO A 722 3.14 -22.74 3.66
C PRO A 722 2.62 -21.65 2.72
N VAL A 723 1.33 -21.35 2.74
CA VAL A 723 0.73 -20.32 1.88
C VAL A 723 1.08 -18.92 2.37
N VAL A 724 1.14 -18.69 3.68
CA VAL A 724 1.53 -17.39 4.26
C VAL A 724 3.03 -17.15 4.07
N GLY A 725 3.87 -18.17 4.28
CA GLY A 725 5.32 -18.07 4.02
C GLY A 725 5.61 -17.74 2.55
N ALA A 726 4.88 -18.38 1.62
CA ALA A 726 4.98 -18.07 0.19
C ALA A 726 4.59 -16.62 -0.14
N LEU A 727 3.47 -16.14 0.39
CA LEU A 727 3.04 -14.76 0.15
C LEU A 727 4.04 -13.75 0.74
N LEU A 728 4.62 -14.05 1.91
CA LEU A 728 5.64 -13.21 2.53
C LEU A 728 6.91 -13.16 1.68
N GLY A 729 7.46 -14.32 1.30
CA GLY A 729 8.65 -14.38 0.45
C GLY A 729 8.43 -13.69 -0.90
N ALA A 730 7.26 -13.89 -1.52
CA ALA A 730 6.88 -13.20 -2.75
C ALA A 730 6.85 -11.67 -2.55
N SER A 731 6.28 -11.20 -1.44
CA SER A 731 6.17 -9.77 -1.16
C SER A 731 7.49 -9.07 -0.91
N LEU A 732 8.41 -9.71 -0.18
CA LEU A 732 9.73 -9.17 0.11
C LEU A 732 10.58 -9.12 -1.17
N ASN A 733 10.55 -10.17 -2.00
CA ASN A 733 11.27 -10.17 -3.28
C ASN A 733 10.69 -9.15 -4.27
N VAL A 734 9.36 -8.99 -4.31
CA VAL A 734 8.70 -7.95 -5.12
C VAL A 734 9.12 -6.55 -4.67
N ALA A 735 9.14 -6.30 -3.36
CA ALA A 735 9.53 -5.00 -2.82
C ALA A 735 10.99 -4.68 -3.20
N LEU A 736 11.91 -5.63 -3.00
CA LEU A 736 13.30 -5.44 -3.40
C LEU A 736 13.44 -5.22 -4.91
N ILE A 737 12.76 -5.99 -5.75
CA ILE A 737 12.83 -5.81 -7.21
C ILE A 737 12.19 -4.50 -7.64
N TYR A 738 11.14 -4.04 -6.96
CA TYR A 738 10.56 -2.73 -7.18
C TYR A 738 11.57 -1.63 -6.86
N ASP A 739 12.21 -1.72 -5.70
CA ASP A 739 13.26 -0.82 -5.25
C ASP A 739 14.46 -0.82 -6.20
N LEU A 740 14.86 -2.00 -6.68
CA LEU A 740 15.93 -2.17 -7.66
C LEU A 740 15.55 -1.58 -9.01
N CYS A 741 14.30 -1.71 -9.46
CA CYS A 741 13.85 -1.07 -10.69
C CYS A 741 13.80 0.45 -10.56
N GLU A 742 13.41 1.00 -9.40
CA GLU A 742 13.44 2.45 -9.17
C GLU A 742 14.87 2.98 -9.06
N ALA A 743 15.75 2.28 -8.35
CA ALA A 743 17.16 2.61 -8.26
C ALA A 743 17.84 2.51 -9.62
N ALA A 744 17.59 1.46 -10.40
CA ALA A 744 18.07 1.32 -11.76
C ALA A 744 17.63 2.50 -12.63
N GLN A 745 16.35 2.87 -12.56
CA GLN A 745 15.86 4.04 -13.29
C GLN A 745 16.53 5.32 -12.84
N ALA A 746 16.72 5.55 -11.54
CA ALA A 746 17.34 6.78 -11.03
C ALA A 746 18.84 6.87 -11.38
N VAL A 747 19.62 5.83 -11.07
CA VAL A 747 21.08 5.77 -11.34
C VAL A 747 21.36 5.86 -12.84
N LEU A 748 20.63 5.09 -13.66
CA LEU A 748 20.84 5.13 -15.10
C LEU A 748 20.36 6.43 -15.71
N THR A 749 19.29 7.05 -15.20
CA THR A 749 18.89 8.39 -15.65
C THR A 749 19.96 9.42 -15.28
N ASP A 750 20.51 9.39 -14.07
CA ASP A 750 21.57 10.32 -13.64
C ASP A 750 22.82 10.19 -14.53
N ARG A 751 23.24 8.96 -14.81
CA ARG A 751 24.35 8.63 -15.73
C ARG A 751 24.05 8.99 -17.18
N PHE A 752 22.81 8.81 -17.62
CA PHE A 752 22.37 9.15 -18.97
C PHE A 752 22.33 10.67 -19.18
N LEU A 753 21.88 11.42 -18.17
CA LEU A 753 21.89 12.88 -18.17
C LEU A 753 23.32 13.43 -18.16
N GLU A 754 24.22 12.87 -17.36
CA GLU A 754 25.64 13.24 -17.37
C GLU A 754 26.29 13.00 -18.75
N ARG A 755 26.02 11.85 -19.38
CA ARG A 755 26.53 11.55 -20.74
C ARG A 755 25.98 12.54 -21.78
N LYS A 756 24.73 12.97 -21.63
CA LYS A 756 24.02 13.82 -22.60
C LYS A 756 24.27 15.32 -22.38
N TYR A 757 24.51 15.74 -21.15
CA TYR A 757 24.67 17.13 -20.73
C TYR A 757 25.97 17.27 -19.92
N PRO A 758 27.06 17.80 -20.52
CA PRO A 758 28.37 17.89 -19.88
C PRO A 758 28.40 18.73 -18.58
N GLU A 759 27.45 19.65 -18.42
CA GLU A 759 27.30 20.50 -17.23
C GLU A 759 26.56 19.78 -16.09
N TRP A 760 25.95 18.61 -16.34
CA TRP A 760 25.23 17.84 -15.33
C TRP A 760 26.20 17.14 -14.37
N VAL A 761 26.26 17.67 -13.15
CA VAL A 761 26.96 17.03 -12.03
C VAL A 761 26.08 15.92 -11.51
N ARG A 762 26.62 14.70 -11.40
CA ARG A 762 25.86 13.58 -10.83
C ARG A 762 25.41 13.88 -9.40
N HIS A 763 24.19 13.48 -9.10
CA HIS A 763 23.64 13.59 -7.76
C HIS A 763 23.71 12.29 -6.97
N ILE A 764 23.99 11.16 -7.64
CA ILE A 764 24.12 9.85 -7.02
C ILE A 764 25.60 9.42 -7.09
N GLY A 765 26.19 9.07 -5.94
CA GLY A 765 27.51 8.44 -5.86
C GLY A 765 28.72 9.38 -5.92
N LEU A 766 28.57 10.71 -5.86
CA LEU A 766 29.67 11.65 -5.68
C LEU A 766 29.75 12.14 -4.22
N GLU A 767 30.95 12.16 -3.64
CA GLU A 767 31.23 12.86 -2.38
C GLU A 767 30.87 14.34 -2.56
N ASP A 768 29.97 14.87 -1.72
CA ASP A 768 29.76 16.32 -1.68
C ASP A 768 31.06 16.98 -1.19
N ASP A 769 31.69 17.80 -2.04
CA ASP A 769 32.46 18.94 -1.56
C ASP A 769 31.48 19.82 -0.79
N SER A 770 31.52 19.65 0.54
CA SER A 770 30.56 20.15 1.52
C SER A 770 30.64 21.67 1.72
N GLU A 771 30.48 22.48 0.67
CA GLU A 771 30.44 23.94 0.78
C GLU A 771 29.28 24.65 0.05
N SER A 772 28.52 24.00 -0.85
CA SER A 772 27.58 24.77 -1.71
C SER A 772 26.10 24.81 -1.29
N LEU A 773 25.69 24.22 -0.16
CA LEU A 773 24.27 24.19 0.27
C LEU A 773 23.91 25.17 1.40
N ALA A 774 24.78 26.13 1.71
CA ALA A 774 24.44 27.32 2.50
C ALA A 774 24.31 28.54 1.58
N GLY A 775 23.17 28.67 0.90
CA GLY A 775 22.80 29.81 0.07
C GLY A 775 21.29 29.99 0.00
#